data_AF-A0A819DAP6-F1
#
_entry.id   AF-A0A819DAP6-F1
#
_cell.length_a   1.000
_cell.length_b   1.000
_cell.length_c   1.000
_cell.angle_alpha   90.00
_cell.angle_beta   90.00
_cell.angle_gamma   90.00
#
_symmetry.space_group_name_H-M   'P 1'
#
loop_
_entity.id
_entity.type
_entity.pdbx_description
1 polymer ?
#
loop_
_entity_poly.entity_id
_entity_poly.type
_entity_poly.pdbx_seq_one_letter_code
_entity_poly.pdbx_strand_id
1 'polypeptide(L)'
;MMGNMSVFIIILLIILKNETLALSFNQPKFSPTPIWNSNGITFANQSIVGEEPCAIFVNTNNTIYAANQENNSIVIWHEESVNPTNIIFGNFTRSTSLFVTSNGDIYIDDGAENGRVQRWIAETGIFVKVMNINSSCYGLFVDINDTLYCSMYDHHQVLKRSLNDAVINSNHVAAGTGSGGSESNQLYYPTGIFVDVNLDLYVADYRNDRVQLFQPGELNGITVAGSQSLNPTISLHRPTGAILDAEKYLFIVELLNHRIVRSDLSGFRCLVGCYGDGSQSNQLNEPSSLSFDHSGNMFVIDTLNSRIQKFLLMKDSFVLSFNQPKFCSTATWNSNGITLANQSIVGQYPTVIFVNTNNTIYAANQENNTIVIWQEESATPTKIIHNNFTGSDSLFVTSNGDIYINDGYKNGQVQKWIAETSTFVTVMNVNSLCAGLFVDIYDTLYCSMRDHHQVVKRPLNDAVTNSNLVAAGTGITGSSSNQLDSPCGIFVDVNLDLYVADYRNDRVQLFQSEKSNGITVAGHGSRSPIITLLRPSAIILDAEKYLFILDSSNSRIVGSGLNDFRCIVGCHGSGSQSNQLNFPFSFSFNRYRDIIVADFLNHRIQKFQLFKESCDNSSPIKSVYLSSLTPNTSIYFQDCSAFGSYYEAIQTDVTITGYYTFQVNSEMKSMYAYIYTNNFNPFKVSKNVLNHTGDSRNQGQFKLTAVLEANMKYVFVMTTSSPNITGNVSIQVFGPSYIGFNLIMNTSSVVQTIYASELTKKSSQYWRDCTSSKSYYEAIQVNAHRSGLYTFVSKSNMNTYGSIYKDYFNPSNPLGNRYSHDNNSCNQKEFRFTVALEISIIYILVVTTFTSDTVGEFSIFISGPNNVDLKNINYPPVTQKPPALFQQPNYSSELTTNSQTYSRDCQKSNYYYETIRMNVMKNGYYGLKSASSINTFGDIYKDDFNPMDPFENLLIQDYQSCADKDFTFIANLHTGTKYILVVTTLSPNITGNFSILTTGINTIILNRYGKYFILFVNH
;
A
#
# COMPACT_ATOMS: atom_id res chain seq x y z
N MET A 1 52.50 -11.71 -52.69
CA MET A 1 52.36 -10.78 -51.55
C MET A 1 51.65 -9.45 -51.88
N MET A 2 51.29 -9.13 -53.14
CA MET A 2 50.57 -7.88 -53.48
C MET A 2 49.03 -7.98 -53.57
N GLY A 3 48.45 -9.19 -53.63
CA GLY A 3 46.98 -9.36 -53.72
C GLY A 3 46.23 -9.22 -52.40
N ASN A 4 46.86 -9.55 -51.27
CA ASN A 4 46.21 -9.50 -49.95
C ASN A 4 46.29 -8.12 -49.27
N MET A 5 47.18 -7.22 -49.72
CA MET A 5 47.28 -5.87 -49.14
C MET A 5 46.13 -4.96 -49.57
N SER A 6 45.59 -5.13 -50.80
CA SER A 6 44.51 -4.28 -51.30
C SER A 6 43.16 -4.62 -50.64
N VAL A 7 42.91 -5.91 -50.39
CA VAL A 7 41.71 -6.36 -49.65
C VAL A 7 41.81 -6.00 -48.17
N PHE A 8 43.00 -6.10 -47.56
CA PHE A 8 43.20 -5.63 -46.18
C PHE A 8 43.06 -4.12 -46.06
N ILE A 9 43.52 -3.32 -47.02
CA ILE A 9 43.36 -1.86 -46.99
C ILE A 9 41.90 -1.46 -47.22
N ILE A 10 41.15 -2.14 -48.09
CA ILE A 10 39.72 -1.91 -48.28
C ILE A 10 38.92 -2.34 -47.04
N ILE A 11 39.24 -3.48 -46.45
CA ILE A 11 38.61 -3.93 -45.18
C ILE A 11 39.01 -3.03 -44.02
N LEU A 12 40.25 -2.51 -43.96
CA LEU A 12 40.68 -1.57 -42.93
C LEU A 12 40.05 -0.18 -43.13
N LEU A 13 39.80 0.27 -44.36
CA LEU A 13 39.03 1.49 -44.67
C LEU A 13 37.53 1.33 -44.36
N ILE A 14 36.97 0.12 -44.50
CA ILE A 14 35.59 -0.19 -44.12
C ILE A 14 35.46 -0.36 -42.59
N ILE A 15 36.49 -0.90 -41.91
CA ILE A 15 36.52 -1.04 -40.45
C ILE A 15 36.87 0.30 -39.76
N LEU A 16 37.59 1.22 -40.43
CA LEU A 16 37.82 2.58 -39.95
C LEU A 16 36.66 3.55 -40.23
N LYS A 17 35.69 3.17 -41.07
CA LYS A 17 34.35 3.80 -41.14
C LYS A 17 33.36 3.06 -40.24
N ASN A 18 33.76 2.79 -39.00
CA ASN A 18 32.82 2.61 -37.90
C ASN A 18 32.66 3.95 -37.18
N GLU A 19 32.50 5.03 -37.97
CA GLU A 19 31.96 6.28 -37.45
C GLU A 19 30.51 5.96 -37.08
N THR A 20 30.21 6.03 -35.80
CA THR A 20 28.85 6.19 -35.32
C THR A 20 28.13 7.19 -36.22
N LEU A 21 26.98 6.82 -36.80
CA LEU A 21 26.13 7.74 -37.57
C LEU A 21 25.89 8.99 -36.71
N ALA A 22 26.62 10.06 -36.99
CA ALA A 22 26.65 11.25 -36.15
C ALA A 22 25.50 12.16 -36.56
N LEU A 23 24.53 12.33 -35.68
CA LEU A 23 23.48 13.34 -35.85
C LEU A 23 24.12 14.73 -35.90
N SER A 24 23.53 15.64 -36.69
CA SER A 24 24.01 17.03 -36.79
C SER A 24 23.39 17.97 -35.74
N PHE A 25 22.36 17.49 -35.03
CA PHE A 25 21.56 18.25 -34.08
C PHE A 25 21.51 17.54 -32.72
N ASN A 26 21.23 18.29 -31.65
CA ASN A 26 20.94 17.69 -30.35
C ASN A 26 19.54 17.11 -30.33
N GLN A 27 19.45 15.83 -29.97
CA GLN A 27 18.20 15.15 -29.71
C GLN A 27 18.22 14.64 -28.26
N PRO A 28 18.06 15.52 -27.26
CA PRO A 28 18.10 15.11 -25.86
C PRO A 28 17.03 14.06 -25.56
N LYS A 29 17.34 13.16 -24.62
CA LYS A 29 16.38 12.21 -24.07
C LYS A 29 15.71 12.86 -22.86
N PHE A 30 14.40 13.07 -22.94
CA PHE A 30 13.63 13.62 -21.83
C PHE A 30 12.83 12.53 -21.11
N SER A 31 12.56 12.76 -19.83
CA SER A 31 11.58 12.00 -19.06
C SER A 31 10.15 12.17 -19.64
N PRO A 32 9.14 11.42 -19.17
CA PRO A 32 7.77 11.60 -19.64
C PRO A 32 7.22 13.01 -19.39
N THR A 33 7.74 13.77 -18.41
CA THR A 33 7.19 15.07 -17.99
C THR A 33 8.24 16.19 -17.75
N PRO A 34 9.32 16.36 -18.54
CA PRO A 34 10.35 17.40 -18.38
C PRO A 34 9.74 18.79 -18.12
N ILE A 35 10.39 19.55 -17.23
CA ILE A 35 10.00 20.92 -16.92
C ILE A 35 11.15 21.84 -17.32
N TRP A 36 10.80 22.95 -17.92
CA TRP A 36 11.69 24.07 -18.11
C TRP A 36 11.30 25.18 -17.14
N ASN A 37 12.24 26.06 -16.82
CA ASN A 37 11.91 27.26 -16.05
C ASN A 37 10.78 28.04 -16.73
N SER A 38 9.84 28.56 -15.94
CA SER A 38 8.66 29.27 -16.48
C SER A 38 9.00 30.62 -17.10
N ASN A 39 10.11 31.24 -16.69
CA ASN A 39 10.61 32.52 -17.18
C ASN A 39 11.81 32.31 -18.10
N GLY A 40 11.66 32.61 -19.38
CA GLY A 40 12.73 32.56 -20.37
C GLY A 40 13.78 33.63 -20.11
N ILE A 41 15.04 33.25 -20.29
CA ILE A 41 16.20 34.14 -20.27
C ILE A 41 16.37 34.69 -21.68
N THR A 42 16.38 36.00 -21.86
CA THR A 42 16.69 36.59 -23.17
C THR A 42 18.15 36.32 -23.51
N PHE A 43 18.37 35.38 -24.40
CA PHE A 43 19.70 34.95 -24.85
C PHE A 43 20.30 35.98 -25.82
N ALA A 44 19.50 36.46 -26.76
CA ALA A 44 19.86 37.53 -27.68
C ALA A 44 18.64 38.43 -27.92
N ASN A 45 18.85 39.74 -27.95
CA ASN A 45 17.81 40.74 -28.23
C ASN A 45 17.98 41.32 -29.65
N GLN A 46 17.10 42.25 -30.02
CA GLN A 46 17.09 42.91 -31.33
C GLN A 46 18.45 43.53 -31.70
N SER A 47 19.20 44.08 -30.74
CA SER A 47 20.51 44.67 -31.01
C SER A 47 21.60 43.66 -31.40
N ILE A 48 21.39 42.39 -31.05
CA ILE A 48 22.33 41.30 -31.33
C ILE A 48 21.89 40.50 -32.55
N VAL A 49 20.61 40.12 -32.62
CA VAL A 49 20.08 39.23 -33.67
C VAL A 49 19.37 39.96 -34.82
N GLY A 50 19.02 41.25 -34.68
CA GLY A 50 18.25 42.05 -35.64
C GLY A 50 16.73 42.00 -35.42
N GLU A 51 15.93 42.65 -36.29
CA GLU A 51 14.48 42.84 -36.07
C GLU A 51 13.65 41.59 -36.43
N GLU A 52 14.03 40.86 -37.48
CA GLU A 52 13.29 39.67 -37.95
C GLU A 52 14.11 38.36 -37.85
N PRO A 53 14.41 37.84 -36.65
CA PRO A 53 14.96 36.50 -36.52
C PRO A 53 13.92 35.45 -36.95
N CYS A 54 14.32 34.51 -37.80
CA CYS A 54 13.40 33.58 -38.46
C CYS A 54 13.68 32.10 -38.19
N ALA A 55 14.94 31.72 -37.96
CA ALA A 55 15.32 30.33 -37.77
C ALA A 55 16.47 30.20 -36.77
N ILE A 56 16.46 29.10 -36.02
CA ILE A 56 17.52 28.76 -35.05
C ILE A 56 17.90 27.30 -35.19
N PHE A 57 19.19 27.02 -35.09
CA PHE A 57 19.74 25.67 -35.03
C PHE A 57 20.84 25.58 -33.99
N VAL A 58 20.85 24.49 -33.24
CA VAL A 58 21.91 24.20 -32.26
C VAL A 58 22.49 22.83 -32.58
N ASN A 59 23.78 22.82 -32.95
CA ASN A 59 24.47 21.59 -33.34
C ASN A 59 24.92 20.78 -32.11
N THR A 60 25.45 19.58 -32.33
CA THR A 60 25.95 18.68 -31.27
C THR A 60 27.10 19.24 -30.42
N ASN A 61 27.76 20.29 -30.87
CA ASN A 61 28.81 21.00 -30.13
C ASN A 61 28.24 22.23 -29.37
N ASN A 62 26.91 22.33 -29.23
CA ASN A 62 26.21 23.47 -28.64
C ASN A 62 26.56 24.83 -29.27
N THR A 63 26.98 24.83 -30.54
CA THR A 63 27.10 26.06 -31.31
C THR A 63 25.72 26.45 -31.80
N ILE A 64 25.33 27.70 -31.53
CA ILE A 64 24.01 28.25 -31.84
C ILE A 64 24.14 29.07 -33.12
N TYR A 65 23.20 28.88 -34.04
CA TYR A 65 23.11 29.59 -35.31
C TYR A 65 21.72 30.20 -35.40
N ALA A 66 21.63 31.51 -35.65
CA ALA A 66 20.36 32.18 -35.88
C ALA A 66 20.43 32.95 -37.20
N ALA A 67 19.42 32.76 -38.06
CA ALA A 67 19.27 33.55 -39.27
C ALA A 67 18.31 34.73 -39.04
N ASN A 68 18.61 35.84 -39.69
CA ASN A 68 17.77 37.02 -39.69
C ASN A 68 17.37 37.39 -41.13
N GLN A 69 16.07 37.61 -41.32
CA GLN A 69 15.45 37.82 -42.63
C GLN A 69 15.70 39.24 -43.18
N GLU A 70 15.80 40.23 -42.30
CA GLU A 70 15.91 41.65 -42.66
C GLU A 70 17.33 42.01 -43.10
N ASN A 71 18.33 41.60 -42.32
CA ASN A 71 19.73 41.99 -42.54
C ASN A 71 20.56 40.92 -43.26
N ASN A 72 19.94 39.80 -43.67
CA ASN A 72 20.56 38.69 -44.41
C ASN A 72 21.84 38.17 -43.73
N SER A 73 21.80 37.99 -42.41
CA SER A 73 22.93 37.49 -41.63
C SER A 73 22.62 36.17 -40.94
N ILE A 74 23.69 35.41 -40.70
CA ILE A 74 23.70 34.25 -39.81
C ILE A 74 24.60 34.60 -38.64
N VAL A 75 24.01 34.74 -37.46
CA VAL A 75 24.71 35.06 -36.21
C VAL A 75 25.06 33.74 -35.52
N ILE A 76 26.32 33.60 -35.09
CA ILE A 76 26.86 32.35 -34.55
C ILE A 76 27.44 32.59 -33.16
N TRP A 77 27.16 31.68 -32.22
CA TRP A 77 27.71 31.65 -30.87
C TRP A 77 28.34 30.28 -30.57
N HIS A 78 29.60 30.27 -30.13
CA HIS A 78 30.26 29.08 -29.57
C HIS A 78 30.20 29.07 -28.03
N GLU A 79 30.11 27.88 -27.44
CA GLU A 79 30.29 27.58 -25.99
C GLU A 79 29.72 28.62 -25.01
N GLU A 80 28.39 28.72 -24.91
CA GLU A 80 27.66 29.63 -23.99
C GLU A 80 28.17 31.09 -23.96
N SER A 81 28.87 31.55 -25.02
CA SER A 81 29.32 32.93 -25.12
C SER A 81 28.13 33.88 -25.08
N VAL A 82 28.24 34.93 -24.26
CA VAL A 82 27.23 35.99 -24.14
C VAL A 82 27.15 36.82 -25.44
N ASN A 83 28.25 36.92 -26.19
CA ASN A 83 28.32 37.68 -27.43
C ASN A 83 28.48 36.75 -28.66
N PRO A 84 27.98 37.15 -29.84
CA PRO A 84 28.24 36.42 -31.07
C PRO A 84 29.74 36.27 -31.31
N THR A 85 30.16 35.06 -31.64
CA THR A 85 31.55 34.74 -31.99
C THR A 85 31.83 34.99 -33.46
N ASN A 86 30.82 34.91 -34.32
CA ASN A 86 30.94 35.20 -35.74
C ASN A 86 29.60 35.66 -36.32
N ILE A 87 29.65 36.48 -37.36
CA ILE A 87 28.47 36.89 -38.14
C ILE A 87 28.80 36.69 -39.61
N ILE A 88 28.04 35.84 -40.28
CA ILE A 88 28.19 35.58 -41.72
C ILE A 88 27.17 36.43 -42.46
N PHE A 89 27.66 37.31 -43.32
CA PHE A 89 26.84 38.03 -44.29
C PHE A 89 26.92 37.30 -45.63
N GLY A 90 25.79 36.84 -46.13
CA GLY A 90 25.69 36.25 -47.47
C GLY A 90 24.95 37.16 -48.43
N ASN A 91 25.05 36.85 -49.72
CA ASN A 91 24.19 37.44 -50.74
C ASN A 91 22.89 36.64 -50.91
N PHE A 92 22.38 36.10 -49.80
CA PHE A 92 21.05 35.50 -49.78
C PHE A 92 20.03 36.54 -49.36
N THR A 93 18.77 36.41 -49.80
CA THR A 93 17.73 37.39 -49.46
C THR A 93 16.50 36.75 -48.84
N ARG A 94 16.02 37.37 -47.76
CA ARG A 94 14.76 37.01 -47.08
C ARG A 94 14.67 35.52 -46.67
N SER A 95 15.79 34.97 -46.20
CA SER A 95 15.88 33.57 -45.75
C SER A 95 14.85 33.25 -44.67
N THR A 96 14.23 32.07 -44.78
CA THR A 96 13.18 31.61 -43.83
C THR A 96 13.59 30.41 -43.00
N SER A 97 14.63 29.68 -43.40
CA SER A 97 15.10 28.49 -42.69
C SER A 97 16.61 28.28 -42.81
N LEU A 98 17.17 27.53 -41.86
CA LEU A 98 18.57 27.14 -41.85
C LEU A 98 18.73 25.72 -41.26
N PHE A 99 19.77 25.01 -41.69
CA PHE A 99 20.18 23.73 -41.10
C PHE A 99 21.70 23.65 -41.12
N VAL A 100 22.32 23.07 -40.08
CA VAL A 100 23.78 22.92 -40.02
C VAL A 100 24.15 21.45 -39.90
N THR A 101 25.07 20.98 -40.73
CA THR A 101 25.55 19.58 -40.70
C THR A 101 26.68 19.41 -39.67
N SER A 102 27.00 18.16 -39.32
CA SER A 102 28.01 17.80 -38.31
C SER A 102 29.42 18.29 -38.64
N ASN A 103 29.74 18.47 -39.92
CA ASN A 103 30.98 19.09 -40.40
C ASN A 103 30.97 20.63 -40.36
N GLY A 104 29.88 21.25 -39.91
CA GLY A 104 29.73 22.70 -39.74
C GLY A 104 29.19 23.45 -40.97
N ASP A 105 28.90 22.79 -42.09
CA ASP A 105 28.33 23.47 -43.25
C ASP A 105 26.90 23.95 -42.96
N ILE A 106 26.58 25.14 -43.47
CA ILE A 106 25.29 25.78 -43.22
C ILE A 106 24.47 25.79 -44.50
N TYR A 107 23.32 25.13 -44.46
CA TYR A 107 22.31 25.17 -45.52
C TYR A 107 21.31 26.28 -45.18
N ILE A 108 21.05 27.16 -46.14
CA ILE A 108 20.17 28.30 -45.94
C ILE A 108 19.30 28.53 -47.17
N ASP A 109 18.03 28.86 -46.91
CA ASP A 109 17.08 29.34 -47.91
C ASP A 109 17.55 30.67 -48.49
N ASP A 110 17.55 30.80 -49.81
CA ASP A 110 17.86 32.07 -50.50
C ASP A 110 16.62 32.63 -51.20
N GLY A 111 15.46 32.55 -50.53
CA GLY A 111 14.23 33.22 -50.91
C GLY A 111 13.62 32.80 -52.25
N ALA A 112 12.31 33.07 -52.40
CA ALA A 112 11.60 32.80 -53.65
C ALA A 112 12.15 33.61 -54.86
N GLU A 113 12.77 34.77 -54.62
CA GLU A 113 13.28 35.66 -55.68
C GLU A 113 14.53 35.12 -56.36
N ASN A 114 15.46 34.50 -55.61
CA ASN A 114 16.66 33.89 -56.20
C ASN A 114 16.48 32.41 -56.52
N GLY A 115 15.44 31.76 -55.98
CA GLY A 115 15.00 30.43 -56.39
C GLY A 115 16.01 29.32 -56.12
N ARG A 116 16.69 29.35 -54.97
CA ARG A 116 17.68 28.34 -54.61
C ARG A 116 17.86 28.14 -53.12
N VAL A 117 18.40 26.99 -52.75
CA VAL A 117 19.03 26.76 -51.44
C VAL A 117 20.55 26.85 -51.62
N GLN A 118 21.21 27.54 -50.71
CA GLN A 118 22.67 27.65 -50.67
C GLN A 118 23.26 26.81 -49.53
N ARG A 119 24.49 26.32 -49.73
CA ARG A 119 25.35 25.73 -48.70
C ARG A 119 26.56 26.63 -48.53
N TRP A 120 26.75 27.16 -47.34
CA TRP A 120 28.00 27.75 -46.91
C TRP A 120 28.95 26.64 -46.47
N ILE A 121 30.08 26.49 -47.16
CA ILE A 121 31.09 25.46 -46.86
C ILE A 121 31.99 25.98 -45.74
N ALA A 122 31.99 25.31 -44.59
CA ALA A 122 32.71 25.74 -43.40
C ALA A 122 34.22 25.79 -43.61
N GLU A 123 34.77 24.85 -44.37
CA GLU A 123 36.21 24.76 -44.67
C GLU A 123 36.72 25.93 -45.51
N THR A 124 35.89 26.45 -46.43
CA THR A 124 36.32 27.45 -47.42
C THR A 124 35.68 28.83 -47.23
N GLY A 125 34.60 28.92 -46.46
CA GLY A 125 33.81 30.13 -46.27
C GLY A 125 33.00 30.56 -47.51
N ILE A 126 32.77 29.66 -48.47
CA ILE A 126 32.14 29.99 -49.76
C ILE A 126 30.72 29.44 -49.80
N PHE A 127 29.80 30.24 -50.34
CA PHE A 127 28.46 29.80 -50.67
C PHE A 127 28.40 29.11 -52.03
N VAL A 128 27.81 27.92 -52.06
CA VAL A 128 27.51 27.17 -53.28
C VAL A 128 26.03 26.85 -53.38
N LYS A 129 25.50 26.88 -54.60
CA LYS A 129 24.11 26.49 -54.84
C LYS A 129 23.96 24.97 -54.72
N VAL A 130 23.00 24.51 -53.93
CA VAL A 130 22.78 23.07 -53.67
C VAL A 130 21.38 22.59 -53.99
N MET A 131 20.40 23.45 -54.24
CA MET A 131 19.07 23.05 -54.71
C MET A 131 18.46 24.20 -55.50
N ASN A 132 17.77 23.92 -56.62
CA ASN A 132 16.92 24.92 -57.27
C ASN A 132 15.49 24.78 -56.71
N ILE A 133 14.89 25.88 -56.32
CA ILE A 133 13.52 25.97 -55.79
C ILE A 133 12.81 27.15 -56.47
N ASN A 134 11.50 27.17 -56.45
CA ASN A 134 10.68 28.23 -57.08
C ASN A 134 9.67 28.86 -56.10
N SER A 135 9.85 28.64 -54.80
CA SER A 135 9.14 29.24 -53.67
C SER A 135 10.07 29.16 -52.46
N SER A 136 9.83 29.98 -51.44
CA SER A 136 10.66 30.00 -50.23
C SER A 136 10.62 28.66 -49.50
N CYS A 137 11.78 28.27 -49.00
CA CYS A 137 11.95 27.04 -48.25
C CYS A 137 11.75 27.27 -46.75
N TYR A 138 10.55 27.06 -46.22
CA TYR A 138 10.23 27.42 -44.82
C TYR A 138 10.78 26.44 -43.78
N GLY A 139 11.28 25.29 -44.22
CA GLY A 139 11.88 24.27 -43.39
C GLY A 139 12.95 23.53 -44.21
N LEU A 140 14.17 23.52 -43.69
CA LEU A 140 15.31 22.80 -44.25
C LEU A 140 15.74 21.72 -43.26
N PHE A 141 16.05 20.54 -43.78
CA PHE A 141 16.60 19.44 -42.99
C PHE A 141 17.52 18.59 -43.85
N VAL A 142 18.64 18.14 -43.29
CA VAL A 142 19.49 17.12 -43.93
C VAL A 142 19.45 15.86 -43.08
N ASP A 143 18.99 14.75 -43.66
CA ASP A 143 18.91 13.47 -42.96
C ASP A 143 20.26 12.74 -42.88
N ILE A 144 20.29 11.63 -42.16
CA ILE A 144 21.48 10.79 -41.95
C ILE A 144 22.04 10.15 -43.23
N ASN A 145 21.32 10.23 -44.35
CA ASN A 145 21.74 9.73 -45.66
C ASN A 145 22.16 10.86 -46.61
N ASP A 146 22.46 12.05 -46.07
CA ASP A 146 22.77 13.26 -46.83
C ASP A 146 21.67 13.63 -47.84
N THR A 147 20.39 13.43 -47.47
CA THR A 147 19.27 13.92 -48.26
C THR A 147 18.78 15.24 -47.71
N LEU A 148 18.80 16.27 -48.55
CA LEU A 148 18.28 17.61 -48.25
C LEU A 148 16.78 17.66 -48.51
N TYR A 149 16.01 18.10 -47.53
CA TYR A 149 14.57 18.32 -47.59
C TYR A 149 14.27 19.82 -47.52
N CYS A 150 13.22 20.23 -48.24
CA CYS A 150 12.76 21.60 -48.32
C CYS A 150 11.23 21.67 -48.37
N SER A 151 10.60 22.34 -47.41
CA SER A 151 9.16 22.61 -47.44
C SER A 151 8.83 23.83 -48.30
N MET A 152 8.15 23.58 -49.42
CA MET A 152 7.80 24.58 -50.41
C MET A 152 6.45 25.21 -50.03
N TYR A 153 6.50 26.36 -49.37
CA TYR A 153 5.33 27.01 -48.77
C TYR A 153 4.20 27.25 -49.78
N ASP A 154 4.48 27.98 -50.87
CA ASP A 154 3.45 28.34 -51.87
C ASP A 154 3.08 27.18 -52.81
N HIS A 155 3.87 26.11 -52.82
CA HIS A 155 3.61 24.93 -53.65
C HIS A 155 3.09 23.74 -52.86
N HIS A 156 2.80 23.89 -51.56
CA HIS A 156 2.03 22.90 -50.79
C HIS A 156 2.62 21.48 -50.80
N GLN A 157 3.94 21.38 -50.79
CA GLN A 157 4.66 20.10 -50.83
C GLN A 157 6.03 20.22 -50.15
N VAL A 158 6.62 19.08 -49.79
CA VAL A 158 8.00 18.97 -49.34
C VAL A 158 8.79 18.28 -50.46
N LEU A 159 9.85 18.93 -50.93
CA LEU A 159 10.80 18.37 -51.89
C LEU A 159 12.01 17.80 -51.15
N LYS A 160 12.62 16.76 -51.72
CA LYS A 160 13.86 16.16 -51.23
C LYS A 160 14.84 15.88 -52.37
N ARG A 161 16.13 15.86 -52.04
CA ARG A 161 17.19 15.50 -52.99
C ARG A 161 18.42 14.95 -52.27
N SER A 162 19.07 13.93 -52.84
CA SER A 162 20.36 13.47 -52.34
C SER A 162 21.47 14.47 -52.65
N LEU A 163 22.26 14.84 -51.65
CA LEU A 163 23.43 15.69 -51.81
C LEU A 163 24.60 14.98 -52.50
N ASN A 164 24.54 13.65 -52.61
CA ASN A 164 25.49 12.83 -53.36
C ASN A 164 25.23 12.88 -54.88
N ASP A 165 24.09 13.39 -55.33
CA ASP A 165 23.78 13.55 -56.75
C ASP A 165 24.51 14.76 -57.34
N ALA A 166 25.33 14.52 -58.37
CA ALA A 166 26.04 15.57 -59.10
C ALA A 166 25.10 16.54 -59.87
N VAL A 167 23.85 16.16 -60.12
CA VAL A 167 22.88 16.96 -60.89
C VAL A 167 21.96 17.73 -59.95
N ILE A 168 21.94 19.08 -60.06
CA ILE A 168 21.23 19.95 -59.10
C ILE A 168 19.69 19.93 -59.26
N ASN A 169 19.18 19.40 -60.37
CA ASN A 169 17.78 19.45 -60.76
C ASN A 169 16.95 18.18 -60.42
N SER A 170 17.52 17.18 -59.73
CA SER A 170 16.84 15.93 -59.37
C SER A 170 15.99 16.04 -58.09
N ASN A 171 15.09 17.02 -58.02
CA ASN A 171 14.20 17.14 -56.87
C ASN A 171 13.07 16.10 -56.95
N HIS A 172 12.81 15.41 -55.84
CA HIS A 172 11.72 14.45 -55.71
C HIS A 172 10.71 14.93 -54.66
N VAL A 173 9.44 14.59 -54.83
CA VAL A 173 8.42 14.87 -53.81
C VAL A 173 8.60 13.92 -52.64
N ALA A 174 8.69 14.46 -51.43
CA ALA A 174 8.70 13.72 -50.18
C ALA A 174 7.31 13.64 -49.54
N ALA A 175 6.53 14.72 -49.64
CA ALA A 175 5.17 14.82 -49.10
C ALA A 175 4.38 15.92 -49.84
N GLY A 176 3.05 15.81 -49.84
CA GLY A 176 2.16 16.75 -50.54
C GLY A 176 2.00 16.44 -52.03
N THR A 177 1.03 17.11 -52.67
CA THR A 177 0.71 16.89 -54.10
C THR A 177 1.05 18.07 -55.01
N GLY A 178 1.61 19.16 -54.46
CA GLY A 178 1.77 20.41 -55.20
C GLY A 178 0.53 21.31 -55.17
N SER A 179 -0.60 20.82 -54.63
CA SER A 179 -1.89 21.52 -54.54
C SER A 179 -2.39 21.56 -53.10
N GLY A 180 -2.91 22.72 -52.69
CA GLY A 180 -3.35 22.95 -51.32
C GLY A 180 -4.64 22.19 -51.02
N GLY A 181 -4.67 21.49 -49.90
CA GLY A 181 -5.86 20.76 -49.44
C GLY A 181 -5.61 20.03 -48.13
N SER A 182 -6.65 19.34 -47.64
CA SER A 182 -6.68 18.72 -46.31
C SER A 182 -6.69 17.19 -46.31
N GLU A 183 -6.68 16.55 -47.48
CA GLU A 183 -6.58 15.08 -47.57
C GLU A 183 -5.26 14.56 -46.99
N SER A 184 -5.15 13.26 -46.73
CA SER A 184 -3.96 12.66 -46.09
C SER A 184 -2.67 12.86 -46.90
N ASN A 185 -2.77 12.91 -48.23
CA ASN A 185 -1.63 13.16 -49.12
C ASN A 185 -1.43 14.64 -49.48
N GLN A 186 -2.29 15.53 -48.98
CA GLN A 186 -2.24 16.96 -49.26
C GLN A 186 -1.71 17.74 -48.06
N LEU A 187 -1.03 18.84 -48.35
CA LEU A 187 -0.56 19.81 -47.38
C LEU A 187 -1.11 21.18 -47.77
N TYR A 188 -1.15 22.12 -46.84
CA TYR A 188 -1.52 23.49 -47.11
C TYR A 188 -0.57 24.47 -46.40
N TYR A 189 0.34 25.04 -47.21
CA TYR A 189 1.45 25.91 -46.78
C TYR A 189 2.39 25.26 -45.75
N PRO A 190 3.01 24.10 -46.05
CA PRO A 190 3.86 23.42 -45.08
C PRO A 190 5.05 24.28 -44.65
N THR A 191 5.37 24.29 -43.36
CA THR A 191 6.43 25.09 -42.74
C THR A 191 7.53 24.19 -42.18
N GLY A 192 7.73 24.13 -40.87
CA GLY A 192 8.79 23.35 -40.24
C GLY A 192 8.69 21.86 -40.55
N ILE A 193 9.86 21.25 -40.76
CA ILE A 193 10.01 19.82 -41.04
C ILE A 193 11.07 19.20 -40.13
N PHE A 194 10.91 17.91 -39.82
CA PHE A 194 11.90 17.12 -39.09
C PHE A 194 11.91 15.69 -39.64
N VAL A 195 13.10 15.13 -39.85
CA VAL A 195 13.27 13.76 -40.32
C VAL A 195 13.98 12.95 -39.24
N ASP A 196 13.33 11.89 -38.75
CA ASP A 196 13.92 11.04 -37.71
C ASP A 196 14.95 10.05 -38.27
N VAL A 197 15.60 9.28 -37.39
CA VAL A 197 16.61 8.27 -37.78
C VAL A 197 16.05 7.08 -38.58
N ASN A 198 14.73 6.88 -38.57
CA ASN A 198 14.03 5.90 -39.41
C ASN A 198 13.63 6.51 -40.76
N LEU A 199 13.99 7.78 -41.02
CA LEU A 199 13.62 8.58 -42.18
C LEU A 199 12.13 8.95 -42.22
N ASP A 200 11.44 8.88 -41.09
CA ASP A 200 10.06 9.37 -40.94
C ASP A 200 10.06 10.91 -41.00
N LEU A 201 9.25 11.48 -41.91
CA LEU A 201 9.14 12.93 -42.13
C LEU A 201 7.92 13.50 -41.39
N TYR A 202 8.18 14.41 -40.46
CA TYR A 202 7.17 15.19 -39.74
C TYR A 202 7.05 16.58 -40.40
N VAL A 203 5.83 17.01 -40.69
CA VAL A 203 5.55 18.27 -41.38
C VAL A 203 4.52 19.08 -40.60
N ALA A 204 4.88 20.30 -40.21
CA ALA A 204 3.92 21.29 -39.71
C ALA A 204 3.07 21.80 -40.89
N ASP A 205 1.81 21.39 -40.92
CA ASP A 205 0.86 21.68 -41.99
C ASP A 205 0.06 22.95 -41.63
N TYR A 206 0.71 24.09 -41.85
CA TYR A 206 0.39 25.40 -41.27
C TYR A 206 -1.07 25.84 -41.40
N ARG A 207 -1.69 25.78 -42.59
CA ARG A 207 -3.10 26.20 -42.76
C ARG A 207 -4.12 25.14 -42.39
N ASN A 208 -3.70 23.89 -42.28
CA ASN A 208 -4.56 22.79 -41.84
C ASN A 208 -4.51 22.58 -40.32
N ASP A 209 -3.77 23.41 -39.58
CA ASP A 209 -3.69 23.38 -38.11
C ASP A 209 -3.35 21.97 -37.56
N ARG A 210 -2.41 21.28 -38.21
CA ARG A 210 -2.03 19.89 -37.89
C ARG A 210 -0.55 19.61 -38.08
N VAL A 211 -0.07 18.50 -37.53
CA VAL A 211 1.23 17.91 -37.87
C VAL A 211 1.00 16.55 -38.53
N GLN A 212 1.60 16.36 -39.70
CA GLN A 212 1.53 15.14 -40.51
C GLN A 212 2.84 14.35 -40.41
N LEU A 213 2.73 13.03 -40.30
CA LEU A 213 3.83 12.07 -40.37
C LEU A 213 3.75 11.30 -41.70
N PHE A 214 4.82 11.34 -42.50
CA PHE A 214 5.01 10.56 -43.71
C PHE A 214 6.12 9.54 -43.50
N GLN A 215 5.80 8.26 -43.60
CA GLN A 215 6.79 7.19 -43.52
C GLN A 215 7.62 7.11 -44.82
N PRO A 216 8.84 6.55 -44.81
CA PRO A 216 9.70 6.52 -45.98
C PRO A 216 9.04 5.86 -47.19
N GLY A 217 8.84 6.63 -48.26
CA GLY A 217 8.24 6.15 -49.51
C GLY A 217 6.71 6.24 -49.56
N GLU A 218 6.05 6.55 -48.45
CA GLU A 218 4.61 6.77 -48.38
C GLU A 218 4.26 8.22 -48.70
N LEU A 219 3.22 8.41 -49.51
CA LEU A 219 2.70 9.75 -49.88
C LEU A 219 1.44 10.13 -49.09
N ASN A 220 0.85 9.21 -48.34
CA ASN A 220 -0.26 9.50 -47.43
C ASN A 220 0.29 9.73 -46.03
N GLY A 221 0.01 10.89 -45.46
CA GLY A 221 0.39 11.25 -44.10
C GLY A 221 -0.59 10.73 -43.04
N ILE A 222 -0.06 10.55 -41.84
CA ILE A 222 -0.83 10.27 -40.62
C ILE A 222 -0.86 11.54 -39.77
N THR A 223 -2.05 12.02 -39.42
CA THR A 223 -2.20 13.16 -38.50
C THR A 223 -1.79 12.76 -37.08
N VAL A 224 -0.63 13.24 -36.61
CA VAL A 224 -0.09 12.94 -35.27
C VAL A 224 -0.41 14.01 -34.22
N ALA A 225 -0.77 15.22 -34.66
CA ALA A 225 -1.21 16.31 -33.77
C ALA A 225 -2.21 17.24 -34.46
N GLY A 226 -3.10 17.85 -33.67
CA GLY A 226 -4.20 18.69 -34.14
C GLY A 226 -5.57 18.03 -33.99
N SER A 227 -6.64 18.78 -34.26
CA SER A 227 -8.04 18.35 -34.06
C SER A 227 -8.47 17.16 -34.93
N GLN A 228 -7.71 16.88 -36.00
CA GLN A 228 -7.93 15.79 -36.94
C GLN A 228 -7.11 14.51 -36.62
N SER A 229 -6.42 14.45 -35.47
CA SER A 229 -5.71 13.23 -35.09
C SER A 229 -6.68 12.13 -34.62
N LEU A 230 -6.22 10.87 -34.61
CA LEU A 230 -7.04 9.73 -34.18
C LEU A 230 -7.55 9.87 -32.73
N ASN A 231 -6.74 10.46 -31.86
CA ASN A 231 -7.07 10.76 -30.46
C ASN A 231 -6.72 12.23 -30.18
N PRO A 232 -7.63 13.19 -30.47
CA PRO A 232 -7.33 14.61 -30.38
C PRO A 232 -7.22 15.06 -28.92
N THR A 233 -6.02 15.41 -28.50
CA THR A 233 -5.74 15.98 -27.16
C THR A 233 -5.37 17.45 -27.21
N ILE A 234 -5.28 18.03 -28.42
CA ILE A 234 -4.93 19.44 -28.65
C ILE A 234 -5.55 19.96 -29.94
N SER A 235 -5.98 21.21 -29.92
CA SER A 235 -6.24 22.00 -31.12
C SER A 235 -5.04 22.90 -31.35
N LEU A 236 -4.44 22.81 -32.53
CA LEU A 236 -3.33 23.66 -32.91
C LEU A 236 -3.83 24.93 -33.61
N HIS A 237 -3.01 25.98 -33.65
CA HIS A 237 -3.24 27.11 -34.54
C HIS A 237 -1.95 27.57 -35.22
N ARG A 238 -1.87 27.32 -36.53
CA ARG A 238 -0.76 27.64 -37.41
C ARG A 238 0.60 27.16 -36.88
N PRO A 239 0.80 25.83 -36.76
CA PRO A 239 2.08 25.29 -36.32
C PRO A 239 3.19 25.67 -37.30
N THR A 240 4.35 26.05 -36.76
CA THR A 240 5.53 26.50 -37.54
C THR A 240 6.74 25.60 -37.40
N GLY A 241 6.83 24.84 -36.30
CA GLY A 241 7.91 23.90 -36.06
C GLY A 241 7.39 22.60 -35.45
N ALA A 242 8.03 21.49 -35.79
CA ALA A 242 7.74 20.16 -35.28
C ALA A 242 9.06 19.41 -35.12
N ILE A 243 9.47 19.08 -33.88
CA ILE A 243 10.72 18.34 -33.63
C ILE A 243 10.50 17.23 -32.59
N LEU A 244 11.31 16.18 -32.64
CA LEU A 244 11.23 15.05 -31.70
C LEU A 244 12.39 15.04 -30.70
N ASP A 245 12.11 14.63 -29.48
CA ASP A 245 13.17 14.15 -28.56
C ASP A 245 13.61 12.72 -28.88
N ALA A 246 14.62 12.20 -28.17
CA ALA A 246 15.15 10.86 -28.43
C ALA A 246 14.17 9.73 -28.11
N GLU A 247 13.11 9.99 -27.32
CA GLU A 247 12.03 9.05 -27.00
C GLU A 247 10.82 9.23 -27.94
N LYS A 248 10.96 10.06 -28.97
CA LYS A 248 9.93 10.40 -29.97
C LYS A 248 8.73 11.18 -29.43
N TYR A 249 8.87 11.92 -28.33
CA TYR A 249 7.86 12.91 -27.97
C TYR A 249 8.01 14.14 -28.88
N LEU A 250 6.87 14.62 -29.39
CA LEU A 250 6.76 15.70 -30.35
C LEU A 250 6.62 17.05 -29.65
N PHE A 251 7.49 18.00 -30.02
CA PHE A 251 7.44 19.41 -29.65
C PHE A 251 6.96 20.21 -30.84
N ILE A 252 5.99 21.11 -30.61
CA ILE A 252 5.36 21.92 -31.65
C ILE A 252 5.47 23.38 -31.27
N VAL A 253 5.93 24.20 -32.22
CA VAL A 253 5.84 25.66 -32.15
C VAL A 253 4.49 26.07 -32.71
N GLU A 254 3.68 26.77 -31.92
CA GLU A 254 2.41 27.35 -32.39
C GLU A 254 2.54 28.87 -32.52
N LEU A 255 2.50 29.35 -33.76
CA LEU A 255 2.71 30.76 -34.05
C LEU A 255 1.56 31.62 -33.53
N LEU A 256 0.30 31.30 -33.87
CA LEU A 256 -0.85 32.13 -33.50
C LEU A 256 -1.45 31.82 -32.12
N ASN A 257 -1.03 30.72 -31.48
CA ASN A 257 -1.31 30.50 -30.06
C ASN A 257 -0.13 30.98 -29.17
N HIS A 258 0.91 31.57 -29.77
CA HIS A 258 2.05 32.19 -29.08
C HIS A 258 2.71 31.27 -28.05
N ARG A 259 2.84 29.97 -28.35
CA ARG A 259 3.25 28.96 -27.36
C ARG A 259 4.05 27.80 -27.96
N ILE A 260 4.74 27.08 -27.09
CA ILE A 260 5.36 25.79 -27.39
C ILE A 260 4.61 24.70 -26.65
N VAL A 261 4.24 23.63 -27.35
CA VAL A 261 3.53 22.47 -26.77
C VAL A 261 4.30 21.18 -27.01
N ARG A 262 4.07 20.18 -26.16
CA ARG A 262 4.73 18.87 -26.25
C ARG A 262 3.74 17.75 -26.03
N SER A 263 3.89 16.64 -26.74
CA SER A 263 3.16 15.39 -26.46
C SER A 263 3.68 14.69 -25.20
N ASP A 264 2.79 14.15 -24.39
CA ASP A 264 3.06 13.29 -23.24
C ASP A 264 2.15 12.04 -23.27
N LEU A 265 2.25 11.17 -22.25
CA LEU A 265 1.43 9.96 -22.11
C LEU A 265 -0.08 10.23 -22.04
N SER A 266 -0.50 11.40 -21.57
CA SER A 266 -1.89 11.82 -21.41
C SER A 266 -2.40 12.73 -22.54
N GLY A 267 -1.57 13.03 -23.55
CA GLY A 267 -1.86 14.00 -24.60
C GLY A 267 -0.85 15.15 -24.63
N PHE A 268 -1.17 16.24 -25.33
CA PHE A 268 -0.28 17.39 -25.40
C PHE A 268 -0.49 18.36 -24.23
N ARG A 269 0.60 18.94 -23.72
CA ARG A 269 0.57 20.06 -22.76
C ARG A 269 1.33 21.26 -23.30
N CYS A 270 0.99 22.42 -22.79
CA CYS A 270 1.74 23.65 -23.04
C CYS A 270 2.98 23.72 -22.13
N LEU A 271 4.13 24.06 -22.71
CA LEU A 271 5.40 24.20 -22.01
C LEU A 271 5.77 25.66 -21.74
N VAL A 272 5.62 26.51 -22.76
CA VAL A 272 6.06 27.92 -22.76
C VAL A 272 5.00 28.76 -23.46
N GLY A 273 4.73 29.99 -22.99
CA GLY A 273 3.77 30.90 -23.62
C GLY A 273 2.31 30.58 -23.32
N CYS A 274 2.03 29.84 -22.24
CA CYS A 274 0.70 29.32 -21.93
C CYS A 274 -0.30 30.37 -21.44
N TYR A 275 0.15 31.59 -21.14
CA TYR A 275 -0.63 32.67 -20.57
C TYR A 275 -0.97 33.78 -21.59
N GLY A 276 -0.90 33.46 -22.88
CA GLY A 276 -1.16 34.40 -23.97
C GLY A 276 0.11 35.08 -24.49
N ASP A 277 -0.09 35.96 -25.45
CA ASP A 277 0.96 36.70 -26.13
C ASP A 277 1.52 37.85 -25.29
N GLY A 278 2.77 38.23 -25.56
CA GLY A 278 3.38 39.40 -24.96
C GLY A 278 4.90 39.34 -24.94
N SER A 279 5.52 40.32 -24.28
CA SER A 279 6.97 40.50 -24.22
C SER A 279 7.59 40.13 -22.86
N GLN A 280 6.77 39.69 -21.89
CA GLN A 280 7.26 39.20 -20.60
C GLN A 280 8.13 37.93 -20.78
N SER A 281 8.92 37.59 -19.77
CA SER A 281 9.85 36.45 -19.84
C SER A 281 9.14 35.09 -19.96
N ASN A 282 7.92 34.96 -19.44
CA ASN A 282 7.06 33.77 -19.54
C ASN A 282 6.11 33.78 -20.74
N GLN A 283 6.14 34.83 -21.57
CA GLN A 283 5.31 34.99 -22.76
C GLN A 283 6.16 34.92 -24.02
N LEU A 284 5.53 34.55 -25.14
CA LEU A 284 6.11 34.60 -26.48
C LEU A 284 5.18 35.44 -27.37
N ASN A 285 5.67 35.86 -28.52
CA ASN A 285 4.88 36.54 -29.53
C ASN A 285 5.26 36.06 -30.93
N GLU A 286 4.35 35.26 -31.53
CA GLU A 286 4.54 34.59 -32.82
C GLU A 286 5.89 33.85 -32.92
N PRO A 287 6.12 32.85 -32.06
CA PRO A 287 7.34 32.06 -32.13
C PRO A 287 7.40 31.28 -33.44
N SER A 288 8.58 31.20 -34.04
CA SER A 288 8.76 30.63 -35.39
C SER A 288 9.60 29.35 -35.41
N SER A 289 10.61 29.22 -34.54
CA SER A 289 11.55 28.11 -34.54
C SER A 289 12.03 27.75 -33.14
N LEU A 290 12.38 26.48 -32.93
CA LEU A 290 12.88 25.97 -31.66
C LEU A 290 14.04 24.98 -31.89
N SER A 291 15.03 24.97 -31.00
CA SER A 291 16.14 23.98 -31.02
C SER A 291 16.65 23.71 -29.60
N PHE A 292 17.24 22.54 -29.38
CA PHE A 292 17.79 22.13 -28.08
C PHE A 292 19.32 22.17 -28.05
N ASP A 293 19.89 22.47 -26.90
CA ASP A 293 21.29 22.12 -26.60
C ASP A 293 21.42 20.70 -26.04
N HIS A 294 22.65 20.22 -25.88
CA HIS A 294 22.95 18.89 -25.34
C HIS A 294 22.43 18.68 -23.90
N SER A 295 22.29 19.76 -23.13
CA SER A 295 21.72 19.71 -21.77
C SER A 295 20.19 19.69 -21.78
N GLY A 296 19.56 19.81 -22.96
CA GLY A 296 18.12 19.85 -23.15
C GLY A 296 17.49 21.22 -22.92
N ASN A 297 18.28 22.30 -22.78
CA ASN A 297 17.74 23.65 -22.73
C ASN A 297 17.14 24.01 -24.09
N MET A 298 16.02 24.73 -24.07
CA MET A 298 15.28 25.11 -25.27
C MET A 298 15.63 26.54 -25.68
N PHE A 299 15.97 26.74 -26.95
CA PHE A 299 16.14 28.05 -27.55
C PHE A 299 14.99 28.29 -28.53
N VAL A 300 14.27 29.38 -28.33
CA VAL A 300 13.05 29.73 -29.10
C VAL A 300 13.25 31.09 -29.75
N ILE A 301 12.97 31.15 -31.04
CA ILE A 301 12.86 32.42 -31.77
C ILE A 301 11.49 33.03 -31.46
N ASP A 302 11.51 34.19 -30.82
CA ASP A 302 10.35 34.97 -30.43
C ASP A 302 10.24 36.17 -31.39
N THR A 303 9.75 35.90 -32.61
CA THR A 303 9.96 36.73 -33.81
C THR A 303 9.42 38.14 -33.64
N LEU A 304 8.17 38.33 -33.19
CA LEU A 304 7.61 39.68 -33.06
C LEU A 304 8.14 40.46 -31.85
N ASN A 305 8.84 39.79 -30.94
CA ASN A 305 9.61 40.44 -29.89
C ASN A 305 11.09 40.64 -30.29
N SER A 306 11.48 40.30 -31.52
CA SER A 306 12.84 40.43 -32.07
C SER A 306 13.92 39.87 -31.15
N ARG A 307 13.69 38.68 -30.58
CA ARG A 307 14.60 38.07 -29.60
C ARG A 307 14.70 36.55 -29.70
N ILE A 308 15.73 36.01 -29.08
CA ILE A 308 15.91 34.58 -28.80
C ILE A 308 15.74 34.38 -27.28
N GLN A 309 14.79 33.53 -26.89
CA GLN A 309 14.58 33.13 -25.49
C GLN A 309 15.22 31.76 -25.23
N LYS A 310 16.01 31.64 -24.15
CA LYS A 310 16.54 30.38 -23.61
C LYS A 310 15.73 29.96 -22.39
N PHE A 311 15.18 28.76 -22.43
CA PHE A 311 14.53 28.11 -21.29
C PHE A 311 15.43 26.99 -20.81
N LEU A 312 15.78 27.02 -19.52
CA LEU A 312 16.63 26.04 -18.90
C LEU A 312 15.83 24.79 -18.58
N LEU A 313 16.31 23.62 -19.03
CA LEU A 313 15.79 22.35 -18.57
C LEU A 313 16.09 22.26 -17.08
N MET A 314 15.04 22.17 -16.27
CA MET A 314 15.18 21.88 -14.86
C MET A 314 15.66 20.43 -14.78
N LYS A 315 16.95 20.23 -14.46
CA LYS A 315 17.63 18.91 -14.39
C LYS A 315 16.65 17.85 -13.93
N ASP A 316 16.30 16.92 -14.83
CA ASP A 316 15.37 15.79 -14.66
C ASP A 316 14.64 15.83 -13.30
N SER A 317 13.75 16.81 -13.14
CA SER A 317 13.08 17.05 -11.86
C SER A 317 11.94 16.05 -11.62
N PHE A 318 11.88 14.97 -12.40
CA PHE A 318 11.04 13.80 -12.16
C PHE A 318 11.82 12.59 -11.63
N VAL A 319 12.89 12.83 -10.88
CA VAL A 319 13.18 11.92 -9.77
C VAL A 319 12.23 12.31 -8.65
N LEU A 320 11.15 11.55 -8.47
CA LEU A 320 10.37 11.63 -7.23
C LEU A 320 11.38 11.60 -6.08
N SER A 321 11.33 12.58 -5.20
CA SER A 321 12.22 12.60 -4.06
C SER A 321 11.88 11.52 -3.04
N PHE A 322 10.70 10.91 -3.16
CA PHE A 322 10.16 9.84 -2.33
C PHE A 322 9.96 8.56 -3.13
N ASN A 323 9.98 7.42 -2.45
CA ASN A 323 9.66 6.15 -3.10
C ASN A 323 8.15 6.01 -3.28
N GLN A 324 7.72 5.84 -4.54
CA GLN A 324 6.35 5.50 -4.91
C GLN A 324 6.32 4.13 -5.61
N PRO A 325 6.53 3.03 -4.87
CA PRO A 325 6.59 1.70 -5.47
C PRO A 325 5.26 1.30 -6.13
N LYS A 326 5.30 0.35 -7.07
CA LYS A 326 4.12 -0.30 -7.62
C LYS A 326 3.77 -1.53 -6.79
N PHE A 327 2.54 -1.59 -6.28
CA PHE A 327 1.99 -2.78 -5.64
C PHE A 327 0.88 -3.38 -6.48
N CYS A 328 0.70 -4.70 -6.33
CA CYS A 328 -0.55 -5.32 -6.73
C CYS A 328 -1.53 -5.29 -5.54
N SER A 329 -2.81 -5.51 -5.82
CA SER A 329 -3.87 -5.55 -4.81
C SER A 329 -3.66 -6.55 -3.65
N THR A 330 -2.77 -7.55 -3.83
CA THR A 330 -2.50 -8.60 -2.84
C THR A 330 -1.18 -8.39 -2.08
N ALA A 331 -0.46 -7.29 -2.30
CA ALA A 331 0.83 -7.01 -1.65
C ALA A 331 0.77 -7.15 -0.12
N THR A 332 1.70 -7.87 0.49
CA THR A 332 1.69 -8.14 1.95
C THR A 332 3.07 -7.94 2.53
N TRP A 333 3.11 -7.49 3.78
CA TRP A 333 4.33 -7.23 4.54
C TRP A 333 4.40 -8.18 5.74
N ASN A 334 5.61 -8.44 6.22
CA ASN A 334 5.84 -9.13 7.47
C ASN A 334 5.08 -8.42 8.59
N SER A 335 4.32 -9.17 9.39
CA SER A 335 3.57 -8.61 10.51
C SER A 335 4.50 -8.14 11.63
N ASN A 336 5.69 -8.71 11.77
CA ASN A 336 6.69 -8.28 12.74
C ASN A 336 7.63 -7.22 12.14
N GLY A 337 7.63 -6.04 12.75
CA GLY A 337 8.51 -4.93 12.43
C GLY A 337 9.91 -5.08 13.01
N ILE A 338 10.88 -4.54 12.29
CA ILE A 338 12.27 -4.39 12.71
C ILE A 338 12.45 -2.95 13.19
N THR A 339 12.90 -2.75 14.43
CA THR A 339 13.25 -1.41 14.93
C THR A 339 14.52 -0.91 14.23
N LEU A 340 14.40 0.11 13.38
CA LEU A 340 15.53 0.77 12.71
C LEU A 340 16.21 1.80 13.60
N ALA A 341 15.42 2.53 14.36
CA ALA A 341 15.92 3.53 15.30
C ALA A 341 15.03 3.55 16.55
N ASN A 342 15.65 3.61 17.72
CA ASN A 342 14.97 3.70 19.01
C ASN A 342 15.11 5.12 19.60
N GLN A 343 14.57 5.32 20.79
CA GLN A 343 14.62 6.60 21.50
C GLN A 343 16.03 7.19 21.64
N SER A 344 17.09 6.38 21.72
CA SER A 344 18.46 6.91 21.85
C SER A 344 19.00 7.51 20.55
N ILE A 345 18.42 7.15 19.40
CA ILE A 345 18.83 7.64 18.07
C ILE A 345 17.93 8.79 17.63
N VAL A 346 16.61 8.58 17.66
CA VAL A 346 15.63 9.54 17.14
C VAL A 346 14.96 10.40 18.22
N GLY A 347 15.27 10.18 19.50
CA GLY A 347 14.64 10.87 20.64
C GLY A 347 13.21 10.38 20.97
N GLN A 348 12.53 11.07 21.89
CA GLN A 348 11.13 10.76 22.23
C GLN A 348 10.18 11.30 21.17
N TYR A 349 9.05 10.62 20.97
CA TYR A 349 7.94 11.09 20.12
C TYR A 349 8.37 11.47 18.68
N PRO A 350 8.93 10.54 17.88
CA PRO A 350 9.21 10.81 16.48
C PRO A 350 7.89 11.10 15.73
N THR A 351 7.75 12.31 15.19
CA THR A 351 6.52 12.77 14.53
C THR A 351 6.51 12.42 13.05
N VAL A 352 7.58 12.75 12.34
CA VAL A 352 7.65 12.62 10.87
C VAL A 352 8.79 11.73 10.42
N ILE A 353 8.52 10.93 9.39
CA ILE A 353 9.51 10.14 8.67
C ILE A 353 9.39 10.39 7.17
N PHE A 354 10.52 10.61 6.51
CA PHE A 354 10.60 10.68 5.05
C PHE A 354 11.75 9.79 4.58
N VAL A 355 11.52 9.00 3.53
CA VAL A 355 12.53 8.12 2.95
C VAL A 355 12.68 8.48 1.48
N ASN A 356 13.88 8.90 1.09
CA ASN A 356 14.14 9.28 -0.29
C ASN A 356 14.42 8.06 -1.19
N THR A 357 14.53 8.29 -2.49
CA THR A 357 14.81 7.24 -3.50
C THR A 357 16.15 6.53 -3.32
N ASN A 358 17.06 7.11 -2.54
CA ASN A 358 18.34 6.52 -2.16
C ASN A 358 18.30 5.80 -0.80
N ASN A 359 17.11 5.57 -0.22
CA ASN A 359 16.91 4.99 1.12
C ASN A 359 17.59 5.77 2.26
N THR A 360 17.79 7.07 2.07
CA THR A 360 18.16 7.96 3.18
C THR A 360 16.89 8.28 3.96
N ILE A 361 16.96 8.05 5.27
CA ILE A 361 15.88 8.26 6.22
C ILE A 361 16.08 9.63 6.88
N TYR A 362 15.01 10.42 6.90
CA TYR A 362 14.93 11.72 7.56
C TYR A 362 13.83 11.64 8.61
N ALA A 363 14.19 11.81 9.87
CA ALA A 363 13.23 11.85 10.98
C ALA A 363 13.35 13.17 11.73
N ALA A 364 12.24 13.84 12.00
CA ALA A 364 12.24 14.99 12.89
C ALA A 364 11.77 14.58 14.29
N ASN A 365 12.38 15.19 15.30
CA ASN A 365 12.04 14.99 16.70
C ASN A 365 11.36 16.23 17.30
N GLN A 366 10.22 16.02 17.99
CA GLN A 366 9.42 17.10 18.56
C GLN A 366 10.03 17.74 19.83
N GLU A 367 10.80 17.00 20.62
CA GLU A 367 11.36 17.46 21.90
C GLU A 367 12.70 18.18 21.71
N ASN A 368 13.56 17.63 20.84
CA ASN A 368 14.93 18.12 20.63
C ASN A 368 15.06 19.12 19.48
N ASN A 369 14.00 19.36 18.70
CA ASN A 369 13.97 20.24 17.52
C ASN A 369 15.08 19.92 16.51
N THR A 370 15.35 18.62 16.30
CA THR A 370 16.38 18.13 15.39
C THR A 370 15.79 17.36 14.23
N ILE A 371 16.51 17.40 13.10
CA ILE A 371 16.32 16.47 11.99
C ILE A 371 17.49 15.50 12.00
N VAL A 372 17.20 14.23 12.22
CA VAL A 372 18.17 13.13 12.21
C VAL A 372 18.14 12.47 10.84
N ILE A 373 19.30 12.35 10.20
CA ILE A 373 19.45 11.83 8.83
C ILE A 373 20.41 10.66 8.87
N TRP A 374 20.03 9.53 8.26
CA TRP A 374 20.88 8.35 8.15
C TRP A 374 20.53 7.49 6.94
N GLN A 375 21.48 6.68 6.47
CA GLN A 375 21.20 5.63 5.51
C GLN A 375 20.51 4.46 6.22
N GLU A 376 19.50 3.84 5.60
CA GLU A 376 18.77 2.71 6.18
C GLU A 376 19.70 1.57 6.66
N GLU A 377 20.80 1.32 5.95
CA GLU A 377 21.77 0.26 6.26
C GLU A 377 22.76 0.65 7.37
N SER A 378 22.78 1.91 7.80
CA SER A 378 23.67 2.42 8.84
C SER A 378 23.05 2.30 10.23
N ALA A 379 23.86 1.86 11.20
CA ALA A 379 23.47 1.82 12.61
C ALA A 379 23.56 3.20 13.30
N THR A 380 24.19 4.20 12.67
CA THR A 380 24.40 5.53 13.26
C THR A 380 23.95 6.67 12.33
N PRO A 381 23.44 7.78 12.90
CA PRO A 381 23.15 8.99 12.16
C PRO A 381 24.33 9.50 11.34
N THR A 382 24.09 9.83 10.07
CA THR A 382 25.10 10.45 9.19
C THR A 382 25.13 11.97 9.35
N LYS A 383 24.00 12.58 9.72
CA LYS A 383 23.89 14.02 9.95
C LYS A 383 22.77 14.32 10.94
N ILE A 384 23.01 15.30 11.80
CA ILE A 384 21.98 15.86 12.70
C ILE A 384 21.94 17.36 12.42
N ILE A 385 20.76 17.87 12.04
CA ILE A 385 20.52 19.29 11.81
C ILE A 385 19.82 19.85 13.03
N HIS A 386 20.41 20.89 13.61
CA HIS A 386 19.85 21.62 14.75
C HIS A 386 19.27 22.95 14.27
N ASN A 387 18.05 23.26 14.69
CA ASN A 387 17.47 24.59 14.56
C ASN A 387 16.42 24.79 15.66
N ASN A 388 16.03 26.03 15.95
CA ASN A 388 14.99 26.35 16.94
C ASN A 388 13.57 26.16 16.38
N PHE A 389 13.31 25.03 15.73
CA PHE A 389 11.94 24.69 15.34
C PHE A 389 11.06 24.50 16.57
N THR A 390 9.75 24.62 16.42
CA THR A 390 8.82 24.31 17.52
C THR A 390 7.73 23.35 17.08
N GLY A 391 7.82 22.05 17.40
CA GLY A 391 6.74 21.12 17.06
C GLY A 391 6.58 20.90 15.55
N SER A 392 7.64 20.41 14.90
CA SER A 392 7.61 20.03 13.49
C SER A 392 6.83 18.73 13.28
N ASP A 393 5.62 18.85 12.74
CA ASP A 393 4.72 17.72 12.47
C ASP A 393 4.82 17.20 11.03
N SER A 394 5.54 17.89 10.16
CA SER A 394 5.63 17.58 8.73
C SER A 394 6.98 17.96 8.13
N LEU A 395 7.43 17.16 7.16
CA LEU A 395 8.70 17.30 6.48
C LEU A 395 8.59 16.72 5.07
N PHE A 396 9.18 17.40 4.09
CA PHE A 396 9.31 16.91 2.72
C PHE A 396 10.75 17.17 2.24
N VAL A 397 11.39 16.16 1.66
CA VAL A 397 12.74 16.31 1.09
C VAL A 397 12.61 16.29 -0.42
N THR A 398 13.34 17.15 -1.12
CA THR A 398 13.39 17.19 -2.59
C THR A 398 14.55 16.36 -3.14
N SER A 399 14.59 16.11 -4.44
CA SER A 399 15.60 15.23 -5.08
C SER A 399 17.02 15.79 -4.98
N ASN A 400 17.18 17.12 -4.87
CA ASN A 400 18.46 17.78 -4.62
C ASN A 400 18.88 17.77 -3.12
N GLY A 401 18.06 17.21 -2.24
CA GLY A 401 18.32 17.11 -0.81
C GLY A 401 17.83 18.28 0.04
N ASP A 402 17.18 19.31 -0.53
CA ASP A 402 16.60 20.39 0.26
C ASP A 402 15.43 19.87 1.10
N ILE A 403 15.30 20.38 2.33
CA ILE A 403 14.32 19.91 3.31
C ILE A 403 13.33 21.03 3.61
N TYR A 404 12.06 20.79 3.32
CA TYR A 404 10.94 21.63 3.72
C TYR A 404 10.40 21.13 5.05
N ILE A 405 10.26 22.01 6.03
CA ILE A 405 9.82 21.64 7.37
C ILE A 405 8.94 22.74 7.97
N ASN A 406 7.90 22.32 8.68
CA ASN A 406 7.07 23.23 9.46
C ASN A 406 7.81 23.73 10.70
N ASP A 407 7.81 25.04 10.89
CA ASP A 407 8.38 25.72 12.06
C ASP A 407 7.29 26.11 13.09
N GLY A 408 6.36 25.19 13.34
CA GLY A 408 5.49 25.27 14.50
C GLY A 408 4.37 26.29 14.51
N TYR A 409 3.47 26.11 15.47
CA TYR A 409 2.32 26.99 15.71
C TYR A 409 2.74 28.42 16.11
N LYS A 410 3.86 28.57 16.83
CA LYS A 410 4.29 29.88 17.37
C LYS A 410 4.91 30.78 16.32
N ASN A 411 5.64 30.22 15.35
CA ASN A 411 6.30 31.02 14.31
C ASN A 411 5.44 31.12 13.05
N GLY A 412 4.57 30.15 12.77
CA GLY A 412 3.62 30.21 11.67
C GLY A 412 4.30 30.25 10.29
N GLN A 413 5.30 29.39 10.09
CA GLN A 413 6.13 29.41 8.88
C GLN A 413 6.49 28.00 8.43
N VAL A 414 6.68 27.85 7.12
CA VAL A 414 7.39 26.71 6.52
C VAL A 414 8.77 27.21 6.11
N GLN A 415 9.80 26.55 6.63
CA GLN A 415 11.19 26.83 6.30
C GLN A 415 11.72 25.78 5.31
N LYS A 416 12.65 26.22 4.45
CA LYS A 416 13.44 25.38 3.58
C LYS A 416 14.88 25.39 4.07
N TRP A 417 15.40 24.22 4.44
CA TRP A 417 16.83 24.00 4.59
C TRP A 417 17.44 23.74 3.21
N ILE A 418 18.36 24.60 2.78
CA ILE A 418 19.07 24.48 1.50
C ILE A 418 20.27 23.57 1.72
N ALA A 419 20.33 22.45 1.01
CA ALA A 419 21.36 21.43 1.23
C ALA A 419 22.77 21.90 0.87
N GLU A 420 22.87 22.66 -0.23
CA GLU A 420 24.13 23.20 -0.76
C GLU A 420 24.78 24.20 0.21
N THR A 421 24.00 25.12 0.76
CA THR A 421 24.50 26.19 1.65
C THR A 421 24.39 25.84 3.12
N SER A 422 23.64 24.79 3.48
CA SER A 422 23.31 24.40 4.85
C SER A 422 22.61 25.50 5.66
N THR A 423 21.79 26.34 5.01
CA THR A 423 21.07 27.45 5.65
C THR A 423 19.55 27.28 5.58
N PHE A 424 18.84 27.96 6.48
CA PHE A 424 17.38 28.02 6.49
C PHE A 424 16.86 29.30 5.84
N VAL A 425 15.81 29.18 5.04
CA VAL A 425 15.05 30.32 4.49
C VAL A 425 13.55 30.08 4.65
N THR A 426 12.79 31.12 4.99
CA THR A 426 11.33 31.03 5.04
C THR A 426 10.76 31.01 3.62
N VAL A 427 9.95 30.00 3.29
CA VAL A 427 9.37 29.82 1.96
C VAL A 427 7.85 29.96 1.93
N MET A 428 7.18 29.88 3.08
CA MET A 428 5.74 30.10 3.20
C MET A 428 5.40 30.61 4.60
N ASN A 429 4.59 31.65 4.68
CA ASN A 429 4.00 32.11 5.95
C ASN A 429 2.61 31.49 6.09
N VAL A 430 2.31 30.88 7.23
CA VAL A 430 1.03 30.23 7.53
C VAL A 430 0.54 30.70 8.89
N ASN A 431 -0.76 30.92 9.03
CA ASN A 431 -1.37 31.36 10.29
C ASN A 431 -1.88 30.20 11.16
N SER A 432 -1.46 28.97 10.85
CA SER A 432 -1.85 27.73 11.52
C SER A 432 -0.70 26.74 11.47
N LEU A 433 -0.74 25.73 12.34
CA LEU A 433 0.17 24.59 12.25
C LEU A 433 0.02 23.88 10.90
N CYS A 434 1.13 23.75 10.18
CA CYS A 434 1.20 22.98 8.95
C CYS A 434 1.37 21.48 9.25
N ALA A 435 0.27 20.76 9.43
CA ALA A 435 0.29 19.37 9.87
C ALA A 435 0.75 18.37 8.79
N GLY A 436 0.73 18.78 7.52
CA GLY A 436 1.09 17.98 6.36
C GLY A 436 1.71 18.88 5.30
N LEU A 437 2.87 18.47 4.79
CA LEU A 437 3.61 19.15 3.74
C LEU A 437 3.78 18.22 2.55
N PHE A 438 3.63 18.76 1.35
CA PHE A 438 3.93 18.06 0.11
C PHE A 438 4.42 19.06 -0.93
N VAL A 439 5.43 18.69 -1.72
CA VAL A 439 5.83 19.47 -2.90
C VAL A 439 5.45 18.65 -4.12
N ASP A 440 4.60 19.22 -4.97
CA ASP A 440 4.21 18.55 -6.21
C ASP A 440 5.30 18.62 -7.29
N ILE A 441 5.02 17.94 -8.39
CA ILE A 441 5.94 17.82 -9.53
C ILE A 441 6.21 19.14 -10.25
N TYR A 442 5.47 20.21 -9.96
CA TYR A 442 5.66 21.56 -10.53
C TYR A 442 6.28 22.54 -9.52
N ASP A 443 6.94 22.03 -8.47
CA ASP A 443 7.48 22.81 -7.35
C ASP A 443 6.43 23.67 -6.64
N THR A 444 5.19 23.19 -6.53
CA THR A 444 4.17 23.83 -5.69
C THR A 444 4.18 23.19 -4.32
N LEU A 445 4.40 24.02 -3.28
CA LEU A 445 4.37 23.62 -1.89
C LEU A 445 2.94 23.66 -1.37
N TYR A 446 2.47 22.54 -0.80
CA TYR A 446 1.17 22.39 -0.16
C TYR A 446 1.34 22.30 1.35
N CYS A 447 0.38 22.86 2.06
CA CYS A 447 0.33 22.87 3.51
C CYS A 447 -1.10 22.65 4.01
N SER A 448 -1.33 21.62 4.83
CA SER A 448 -2.60 21.43 5.53
C SER A 448 -2.63 22.25 6.83
N MET A 449 -3.44 23.30 6.85
CA MET A 449 -3.57 24.19 8.00
C MET A 449 -4.58 23.61 9.00
N ARG A 450 -4.04 22.97 10.05
CA ARG A 450 -4.81 22.15 10.99
C ARG A 450 -5.88 22.92 11.76
N ASP A 451 -5.59 24.14 12.18
CA ASP A 451 -6.51 24.95 12.99
C ASP A 451 -7.38 25.88 12.13
N HIS A 452 -7.09 25.97 10.84
CA HIS A 452 -7.87 26.74 9.87
C HIS A 452 -8.67 25.85 8.92
N HIS A 453 -8.72 24.54 9.13
CA HIS A 453 -9.65 23.63 8.43
C HIS A 453 -9.56 23.70 6.89
N GLN A 454 -8.36 23.92 6.35
CA GLN A 454 -8.13 24.02 4.90
C GLN A 454 -6.71 23.61 4.51
N VAL A 455 -6.50 23.32 3.23
CA VAL A 455 -5.18 23.09 2.63
C VAL A 455 -4.87 24.27 1.73
N VAL A 456 -3.68 24.85 1.86
CA VAL A 456 -3.20 25.94 1.01
C VAL A 456 -2.01 25.47 0.17
N LYS A 457 -1.81 26.11 -0.98
CA LYS A 457 -0.71 25.86 -1.90
C LYS A 457 -0.02 27.14 -2.34
N ARG A 458 1.28 27.04 -2.64
CA ARG A 458 2.10 28.13 -3.15
C ARG A 458 3.11 27.60 -4.18
N PRO A 459 3.08 28.09 -5.42
CA PRO A 459 4.15 27.83 -6.39
C PRO A 459 5.47 28.42 -5.87
N LEU A 460 6.53 27.63 -5.81
CA LEU A 460 7.84 28.09 -5.33
C LEU A 460 8.60 28.92 -6.38
N ASN A 461 8.19 28.81 -7.64
CA ASN A 461 8.81 29.48 -8.79
C ASN A 461 8.18 30.85 -9.12
N ASP A 462 7.09 31.22 -8.44
CA ASP A 462 6.38 32.50 -8.65
C ASP A 462 6.77 33.52 -7.57
N ALA A 463 7.63 34.47 -7.95
CA ALA A 463 8.05 35.58 -7.10
C ALA A 463 7.02 36.73 -7.05
N VAL A 464 5.97 36.69 -7.88
CA VAL A 464 5.01 37.79 -8.05
C VAL A 464 3.86 37.69 -7.04
N THR A 465 3.45 36.47 -6.69
CA THR A 465 2.37 36.24 -5.72
C THR A 465 2.91 35.82 -4.36
N ASN A 466 3.04 36.78 -3.43
CA ASN A 466 3.37 36.50 -2.03
C ASN A 466 2.18 35.93 -1.21
N SER A 467 1.14 35.42 -1.88
CA SER A 467 -0.11 34.98 -1.27
C SER A 467 -0.35 33.48 -1.44
N ASN A 468 -0.67 32.79 -0.34
CA ASN A 468 -1.08 31.40 -0.39
C ASN A 468 -2.47 31.27 -1.05
N LEU A 469 -2.63 30.29 -1.94
CA LEU A 469 -3.91 29.97 -2.56
C LEU A 469 -4.59 28.82 -1.81
N VAL A 470 -5.92 28.83 -1.71
CA VAL A 470 -6.65 27.70 -1.12
C VAL A 470 -6.72 26.57 -2.15
N ALA A 471 -6.24 25.38 -1.75
CA ALA A 471 -6.30 24.17 -2.55
C ALA A 471 -7.52 23.30 -2.20
N ALA A 472 -7.90 23.23 -0.92
CA ALA A 472 -9.05 22.48 -0.45
C ALA A 472 -9.56 23.01 0.90
N GLY A 473 -10.83 22.77 1.22
CA GLY A 473 -11.46 23.29 2.45
C GLY A 473 -11.93 24.73 2.30
N THR A 474 -12.89 25.14 3.12
CA THR A 474 -13.46 26.51 3.09
C THR A 474 -12.91 27.43 4.19
N GLY A 475 -11.94 26.98 4.98
CA GLY A 475 -11.48 27.71 6.17
C GLY A 475 -12.39 27.56 7.40
N ILE A 476 -13.49 26.82 7.27
CA ILE A 476 -14.51 26.64 8.31
C ILE A 476 -14.62 25.14 8.62
N THR A 477 -14.61 24.80 9.92
CA THR A 477 -14.82 23.43 10.38
C THR A 477 -16.18 22.88 9.92
N GLY A 478 -16.18 21.66 9.40
CA GLY A 478 -17.41 20.97 9.00
C GLY A 478 -17.14 19.69 8.23
N SER A 479 -18.22 18.96 7.90
CA SER A 479 -18.16 17.64 7.25
C SER A 479 -18.77 17.62 5.84
N SER A 480 -19.18 18.78 5.30
CA SER A 480 -19.63 18.91 3.91
C SER A 480 -18.53 18.50 2.92
N SER A 481 -18.88 18.25 1.65
CA SER A 481 -17.93 17.80 0.62
C SER A 481 -16.75 18.76 0.40
N ASN A 482 -16.95 20.06 0.60
CA ASN A 482 -15.95 21.11 0.47
C ASN A 482 -15.37 21.57 1.82
N GLN A 483 -15.83 21.03 2.95
CA GLN A 483 -15.35 21.37 4.29
C GLN A 483 -14.43 20.28 4.84
N LEU A 484 -13.51 20.70 5.71
CA LEU A 484 -12.57 19.82 6.41
C LEU A 484 -12.66 20.11 7.90
N ASP A 485 -12.22 19.17 8.73
CA ASP A 485 -12.02 19.35 10.17
C ASP A 485 -10.63 18.87 10.60
N SER A 486 -9.75 19.84 10.86
CA SER A 486 -8.36 19.64 11.24
C SER A 486 -7.54 18.76 10.30
N PRO A 487 -7.40 19.11 9.01
CA PRO A 487 -6.69 18.27 8.05
C PRO A 487 -5.22 18.04 8.47
N CYS A 488 -4.75 16.80 8.30
CA CYS A 488 -3.38 16.38 8.59
C CYS A 488 -2.67 15.95 7.29
N GLY A 489 -2.23 14.70 7.17
CA GLY A 489 -1.45 14.23 6.03
C GLY A 489 -2.13 14.49 4.69
N ILE A 490 -1.32 14.92 3.73
CA ILE A 490 -1.73 15.21 2.36
C ILE A 490 -0.82 14.49 1.36
N PHE A 491 -1.37 14.16 0.20
CA PHE A 491 -0.63 13.62 -0.93
C PHE A 491 -1.18 14.22 -2.22
N VAL A 492 -0.30 14.64 -3.14
CA VAL A 492 -0.68 15.15 -4.45
C VAL A 492 -0.17 14.20 -5.53
N ASP A 493 -1.06 13.67 -6.36
CA ASP A 493 -0.67 12.77 -7.45
C ASP A 493 -0.17 13.53 -8.70
N VAL A 494 0.30 12.80 -9.70
CA VAL A 494 0.83 13.38 -10.95
C VAL A 494 -0.21 14.13 -11.79
N ASN A 495 -1.50 13.93 -11.53
CA ASN A 495 -2.60 14.67 -12.16
C ASN A 495 -2.98 15.93 -11.36
N LEU A 496 -2.26 16.22 -10.28
CA LEU A 496 -2.56 17.27 -9.30
C LEU A 496 -3.85 17.04 -8.51
N ASP A 497 -4.27 15.78 -8.40
CA ASP A 497 -5.36 15.42 -7.50
C ASP A 497 -4.83 15.39 -6.05
N LEU A 498 -5.52 16.08 -5.14
CA LEU A 498 -5.14 16.26 -3.74
C LEU A 498 -5.95 15.32 -2.83
N TYR A 499 -5.23 14.46 -2.12
CA TYR A 499 -5.77 13.57 -1.10
C TYR A 499 -5.50 14.17 0.28
N VAL A 500 -6.54 14.30 1.10
CA VAL A 500 -6.47 14.95 2.41
C VAL A 500 -6.98 14.01 3.49
N ALA A 501 -6.16 13.78 4.52
CA ALA A 501 -6.57 13.10 5.74
C ALA A 501 -7.37 14.09 6.57
N ASP A 502 -8.69 13.97 6.51
CA ASP A 502 -9.63 14.83 7.19
C ASP A 502 -9.79 14.34 8.64
N TYR A 503 -8.76 14.63 9.44
CA TYR A 503 -8.43 13.95 10.70
C TYR A 503 -9.59 13.84 11.68
N ARG A 504 -10.36 14.91 11.94
CA ARG A 504 -11.48 14.86 12.90
C ARG A 504 -12.80 14.39 12.28
N ASN A 505 -12.90 14.36 10.96
CA ASN A 505 -14.04 13.77 10.25
C ASN A 505 -13.83 12.28 9.94
N ASP A 506 -12.74 11.66 10.41
CA ASP A 506 -12.44 10.23 10.28
C ASP A 506 -12.56 9.69 8.84
N ARG A 507 -12.09 10.49 7.87
CA ARG A 507 -12.20 10.18 6.45
C ARG A 507 -10.99 10.66 5.64
N VAL A 508 -10.91 10.17 4.41
CA VAL A 508 -10.00 10.70 3.39
C VAL A 508 -10.82 11.32 2.26
N GLN A 509 -10.49 12.57 1.92
CA GLN A 509 -11.15 13.36 0.89
C GLN A 509 -10.22 13.53 -0.33
N LEU A 510 -10.75 13.27 -1.52
CA LEU A 510 -10.10 13.50 -2.80
C LEU A 510 -10.65 14.77 -3.45
N PHE A 511 -9.81 15.78 -3.62
CA PHE A 511 -10.10 16.98 -4.38
C PHE A 511 -9.41 16.85 -5.74
N GLN A 512 -10.20 16.66 -6.79
CA GLN A 512 -9.66 16.64 -8.15
C GLN A 512 -9.18 18.03 -8.55
N SER A 513 -8.18 18.11 -9.42
CA SER A 513 -7.65 19.39 -9.89
C SER A 513 -8.78 20.33 -10.38
N GLU A 514 -8.70 21.61 -9.99
CA GLU A 514 -9.69 22.67 -10.25
C GLU A 514 -11.11 22.45 -9.68
N LYS A 515 -11.35 21.42 -8.87
CA LYS A 515 -12.65 21.20 -8.19
C LYS A 515 -12.58 21.54 -6.71
N SER A 516 -13.58 22.30 -6.24
CA SER A 516 -13.69 22.72 -4.84
C SER A 516 -14.41 21.70 -3.94
N ASN A 517 -15.13 20.75 -4.51
CA ASN A 517 -15.82 19.69 -3.76
C ASN A 517 -14.97 18.42 -3.73
N GLY A 518 -14.76 17.90 -2.52
CA GLY A 518 -14.09 16.62 -2.27
C GLY A 518 -15.02 15.42 -2.44
N ILE A 519 -14.41 14.29 -2.82
CA ILE A 519 -15.03 12.98 -2.88
C ILE A 519 -14.47 12.13 -1.73
N THR A 520 -15.35 11.62 -0.85
CA THR A 520 -14.92 10.72 0.23
C THR A 520 -14.49 9.38 -0.36
N VAL A 521 -13.19 9.08 -0.32
CA VAL A 521 -12.61 7.84 -0.88
C VAL A 521 -12.41 6.75 0.16
N ALA A 522 -12.31 7.10 1.45
CA ALA A 522 -12.20 6.15 2.56
C ALA A 522 -12.77 6.71 3.87
N GLY A 523 -13.21 5.84 4.77
CA GLY A 523 -13.72 6.22 6.11
C GLY A 523 -15.17 6.71 6.11
N HIS A 524 -15.50 7.57 7.09
CA HIS A 524 -16.88 8.02 7.34
C HIS A 524 -17.48 8.77 6.14
N GLY A 525 -18.69 8.37 5.72
CA GLY A 525 -19.37 8.94 4.55
C GLY A 525 -18.94 8.38 3.19
N SER A 526 -18.08 7.35 3.16
CA SER A 526 -17.78 6.60 1.93
C SER A 526 -18.96 5.72 1.48
N ARG A 527 -19.08 5.48 0.16
CA ARG A 527 -20.19 4.71 -0.42
C ARG A 527 -20.20 3.22 -0.02
N SER A 528 -19.06 2.69 0.44
CA SER A 528 -18.90 1.32 0.96
C SER A 528 -18.06 1.36 2.25
N PRO A 529 -18.68 1.58 3.43
CA PRO A 529 -17.94 1.75 4.68
C PRO A 529 -17.57 0.38 5.25
N ILE A 530 -16.63 -0.32 4.60
CA ILE A 530 -16.15 -1.62 5.08
C ILE A 530 -14.94 -1.43 6.02
N ILE A 531 -14.32 -0.25 6.00
CA ILE A 531 -13.29 0.16 6.96
C ILE A 531 -13.67 1.42 7.73
N THR A 532 -13.67 1.33 9.07
CA THR A 532 -13.83 2.47 9.96
C THR A 532 -12.45 3.06 10.26
N LEU A 533 -12.20 4.29 9.80
CA LEU A 533 -11.02 5.05 10.19
C LEU A 533 -11.28 5.79 11.50
N LEU A 534 -10.22 6.10 12.23
CA LEU A 534 -10.25 6.97 13.40
C LEU A 534 -8.97 7.81 13.40
N ARG A 535 -9.13 9.11 13.13
CA ARG A 535 -8.04 10.09 13.12
C ARG A 535 -6.89 9.72 12.17
N PRO A 536 -7.15 9.59 10.87
CA PRO A 536 -6.11 9.31 9.89
C PRO A 536 -5.08 10.46 9.86
N SER A 537 -3.78 10.17 10.02
CA SER A 537 -2.74 11.21 10.09
C SER A 537 -1.88 11.33 8.84
N ALA A 538 -1.73 10.25 8.06
CA ALA A 538 -0.87 10.21 6.89
C ALA A 538 -1.50 9.39 5.75
N ILE A 539 -1.22 9.80 4.51
CA ILE A 539 -1.72 9.16 3.30
C ILE A 539 -0.58 9.09 2.28
N ILE A 540 -0.43 7.94 1.62
CA ILE A 540 0.47 7.78 0.47
C ILE A 540 -0.25 6.97 -0.59
N LEU A 541 -0.15 7.40 -1.85
CA LEU A 541 -0.53 6.58 -3.00
C LEU A 541 0.70 5.84 -3.52
N ASP A 542 0.51 4.60 -3.92
CA ASP A 542 1.50 3.88 -4.72
C ASP A 542 1.43 4.29 -6.21
N ALA A 543 2.32 3.75 -7.05
CA ALA A 543 2.37 4.10 -8.46
C ALA A 543 1.24 3.50 -9.31
N GLU A 544 0.43 2.58 -8.77
CA GLU A 544 -0.79 2.04 -9.37
C GLU A 544 -2.06 2.69 -8.77
N LYS A 545 -1.89 3.77 -7.99
CA LYS A 545 -2.95 4.52 -7.29
C LYS A 545 -3.68 3.74 -6.19
N TYR A 546 -3.07 2.71 -5.62
CA TYR A 546 -3.51 2.12 -4.37
C TYR A 546 -3.22 3.06 -3.20
N LEU A 547 -4.25 3.31 -2.38
CA LEU A 547 -4.23 4.25 -1.26
C LEU A 547 -3.82 3.54 0.04
N PHE A 548 -2.78 4.03 0.68
CA PHE A 548 -2.34 3.62 2.01
C PHE A 548 -2.60 4.75 3.00
N ILE A 549 -3.22 4.40 4.13
CA ILE A 549 -3.67 5.36 5.14
C ILE A 549 -3.13 4.90 6.50
N LEU A 550 -2.51 5.84 7.22
CA LEU A 550 -2.14 5.65 8.62
C LEU A 550 -3.31 6.05 9.50
N ASP A 551 -3.93 5.05 10.11
CA ASP A 551 -5.12 5.16 10.95
C ASP A 551 -4.67 5.26 12.42
N SER A 552 -4.18 6.44 12.82
CA SER A 552 -3.34 6.64 14.01
C SER A 552 -4.01 6.23 15.31
N SER A 553 -5.28 6.62 15.52
CA SER A 553 -5.96 6.26 16.76
C SER A 553 -6.34 4.78 16.83
N ASN A 554 -6.48 4.11 15.69
CA ASN A 554 -6.57 2.65 15.62
C ASN A 554 -5.21 1.95 15.62
N SER A 555 -4.11 2.71 15.66
CA SER A 555 -2.72 2.22 15.70
C SER A 555 -2.37 1.23 14.59
N ARG A 556 -2.79 1.53 13.36
CA ARG A 556 -2.60 0.63 12.21
C ARG A 556 -2.37 1.37 10.90
N ILE A 557 -1.85 0.67 9.91
CA ILE A 557 -1.82 1.08 8.50
C ILE A 557 -2.84 0.25 7.75
N VAL A 558 -3.66 0.91 6.95
CA VAL A 558 -4.65 0.27 6.07
C VAL A 558 -4.33 0.59 4.62
N GLY A 559 -4.64 -0.33 3.71
CA GLY A 559 -4.34 -0.20 2.29
C GLY A 559 -5.49 -0.69 1.42
N SER A 560 -5.71 -0.03 0.28
CA SER A 560 -6.70 -0.46 -0.71
C SER A 560 -6.28 -1.77 -1.40
N GLY A 561 -7.22 -2.69 -1.55
CA GLY A 561 -7.14 -3.92 -2.35
C GLY A 561 -8.09 -3.90 -3.55
N LEU A 562 -8.30 -5.05 -4.20
CA LEU A 562 -9.06 -5.19 -5.46
C LEU A 562 -10.47 -4.59 -5.44
N ASN A 563 -11.14 -4.60 -4.27
CA ASN A 563 -12.51 -4.08 -4.13
C ASN A 563 -12.77 -3.39 -2.77
N ASP A 564 -11.77 -3.28 -1.89
CA ASP A 564 -11.96 -2.81 -0.51
C ASP A 564 -10.64 -2.47 0.21
N PHE A 565 -10.68 -1.84 1.37
CA PHE A 565 -9.54 -1.62 2.26
C PHE A 565 -9.30 -2.81 3.20
N ARG A 566 -8.03 -3.06 3.51
CA ARG A 566 -7.62 -4.05 4.51
C ARG A 566 -6.55 -3.49 5.43
N CYS A 567 -6.45 -4.06 6.63
CA CYS A 567 -5.34 -3.76 7.52
C CYS A 567 -4.03 -4.42 7.02
N ILE A 568 -2.96 -3.63 7.02
CA ILE A 568 -1.63 -4.00 6.52
C ILE A 568 -0.66 -4.22 7.67
N VAL A 569 -0.56 -3.27 8.60
CA VAL A 569 0.34 -3.28 9.77
C VAL A 569 -0.43 -2.85 11.01
N GLY A 570 -0.12 -3.40 12.19
CA GLY A 570 -0.73 -2.99 13.46
C GLY A 570 -2.13 -3.55 13.68
N CYS A 571 -2.48 -4.66 13.03
CA CYS A 571 -3.82 -5.24 13.06
C CYS A 571 -4.19 -5.92 14.39
N HIS A 572 -3.24 -6.08 15.31
CA HIS A 572 -3.41 -6.69 16.62
C HIS A 572 -3.61 -5.66 17.74
N GLY A 573 -4.12 -4.48 17.39
CA GLY A 573 -4.34 -3.38 18.32
C GLY A 573 -3.06 -2.62 18.70
N SER A 574 -3.23 -1.62 19.56
CA SER A 574 -2.13 -0.76 20.01
C SER A 574 -1.21 -1.49 21.00
N GLY A 575 0.09 -1.27 20.90
CA GLY A 575 1.08 -1.79 21.85
C GLY A 575 2.52 -1.62 21.38
N SER A 576 3.46 -2.21 22.10
CA SER A 576 4.91 -2.05 21.88
C SER A 576 5.60 -3.30 21.32
N GLN A 577 4.85 -4.39 21.10
CA GLN A 577 5.38 -5.59 20.44
C GLN A 577 5.82 -5.28 19.00
N SER A 578 6.62 -6.14 18.39
CA SER A 578 7.12 -5.96 17.02
C SER A 578 6.01 -5.90 15.98
N ASN A 579 4.87 -6.55 16.23
CA ASN A 579 3.69 -6.56 15.36
C ASN A 579 2.64 -5.51 15.71
N GLN A 580 2.92 -4.63 16.67
CA GLN A 580 2.04 -3.57 17.14
C GLN A 580 2.67 -2.19 16.90
N LEU A 581 1.80 -1.21 16.70
CA LEU A 581 2.14 0.21 16.69
C LEU A 581 1.40 0.87 17.84
N ASN A 582 1.81 2.07 18.24
CA ASN A 582 1.11 2.87 19.24
C ASN A 582 1.06 4.33 18.81
N PHE A 583 -0.13 4.75 18.39
CA PHE A 583 -0.42 6.09 17.86
C PHE A 583 0.59 6.55 16.78
N PRO A 584 0.88 5.73 15.75
CA PRO A 584 1.86 6.09 14.73
C PRO A 584 1.41 7.35 13.98
N PHE A 585 2.36 8.22 13.61
CA PHE A 585 2.02 9.55 13.07
C PHE A 585 2.39 9.76 11.60
N SER A 586 3.46 9.11 11.12
CA SER A 586 3.92 9.23 9.74
C SER A 586 4.51 7.90 9.25
N PHE A 587 4.43 7.63 7.95
CA PHE A 587 5.06 6.47 7.31
C PHE A 587 5.56 6.83 5.90
N SER A 588 6.47 6.02 5.37
CA SER A 588 7.02 6.15 4.01
C SER A 588 7.44 4.79 3.46
N PHE A 589 7.69 4.69 2.16
CA PHE A 589 8.23 3.49 1.53
C PHE A 589 9.73 3.64 1.27
N ASN A 590 10.48 2.53 1.33
CA ASN A 590 11.84 2.47 0.79
C ASN A 590 11.84 1.91 -0.66
N ARG A 591 12.98 1.92 -1.35
CA ARG A 591 13.13 1.36 -2.70
C ARG A 591 12.86 -0.15 -2.79
N TYR A 592 12.98 -0.84 -1.66
CA TYR A 592 12.70 -2.28 -1.54
C TYR A 592 11.21 -2.57 -1.33
N ARG A 593 10.39 -1.50 -1.27
CA ARG A 593 8.94 -1.51 -1.09
C ARG A 593 8.50 -1.88 0.34
N ASP A 594 9.40 -1.77 1.30
CA ASP A 594 9.11 -1.93 2.73
C ASP A 594 8.43 -0.67 3.28
N ILE A 595 7.63 -0.85 4.34
CA ILE A 595 6.98 0.26 5.05
C ILE A 595 7.86 0.69 6.21
N ILE A 596 8.22 1.97 6.27
CA ILE A 596 8.94 2.60 7.37
C ILE A 596 7.96 3.51 8.11
N VAL A 597 7.77 3.32 9.42
CA VAL A 597 6.76 4.03 10.21
C VAL A 597 7.37 4.67 11.46
N ALA A 598 6.95 5.90 11.74
CA ALA A 598 7.20 6.60 13.00
C ALA A 598 6.16 6.17 14.04
N ASP A 599 6.60 5.29 14.95
CA ASP A 599 5.81 4.72 16.03
C ASP A 599 5.88 5.63 17.26
N PHE A 600 5.13 6.72 17.18
CA PHE A 600 5.24 7.93 18.02
C PHE A 600 5.26 7.64 19.52
N LEU A 601 4.26 6.93 20.07
CA LEU A 601 4.19 6.65 21.52
C LEU A 601 5.15 5.53 21.97
N ASN A 602 5.68 4.73 21.05
CA ASN A 602 6.73 3.76 21.35
C ASN A 602 8.15 4.32 21.16
N HIS A 603 8.28 5.60 20.77
CA HIS A 603 9.56 6.31 20.60
C HIS A 603 10.54 5.58 19.68
N ARG A 604 10.04 5.03 18.57
CA ARG A 604 10.86 4.25 17.63
C ARG A 604 10.42 4.45 16.18
N ILE A 605 11.35 4.16 15.26
CA ILE A 605 11.08 3.97 13.84
C ILE A 605 11.10 2.47 13.55
N GLN A 606 10.03 1.94 12.97
CA GLN A 606 9.92 0.52 12.61
C GLN A 606 9.90 0.32 11.09
N LYS A 607 10.45 -0.80 10.64
CA LYS A 607 10.41 -1.29 9.26
C LYS A 607 9.62 -2.58 9.16
N PHE A 608 8.63 -2.63 8.27
CA PHE A 608 7.88 -3.83 7.93
C PHE A 608 8.25 -4.25 6.51
N GLN A 609 8.82 -5.44 6.35
CA GLN A 609 9.40 -5.87 5.08
C GLN A 609 8.36 -6.45 4.13
N LEU A 610 8.43 -6.12 2.84
CA LEU A 610 7.55 -6.71 1.82
C LEU A 610 7.88 -8.20 1.62
N PHE A 611 6.86 -9.05 1.52
CA PHE A 611 7.06 -10.45 1.13
C PHE A 611 7.45 -10.54 -0.36
N LYS A 612 8.59 -11.18 -0.65
CA LYS A 612 9.21 -11.26 -1.99
C LYS A 612 8.28 -11.75 -3.10
N GLU A 613 7.36 -12.66 -2.78
CA GLU A 613 6.46 -13.28 -3.77
C GLU A 613 5.12 -12.53 -3.93
N SER A 614 4.89 -11.43 -3.20
CA SER A 614 3.57 -10.80 -3.16
C SER A 614 3.18 -10.01 -4.41
N CYS A 615 4.13 -9.68 -5.30
CA CYS A 615 3.92 -8.80 -6.46
C CYS A 615 4.57 -9.30 -7.77
N ASP A 616 5.03 -10.54 -7.84
CA ASP A 616 5.52 -11.09 -9.11
C ASP A 616 4.33 -11.51 -9.96
N ASN A 617 4.36 -11.20 -11.26
CA ASN A 617 3.30 -11.36 -12.29
C ASN A 617 2.70 -12.78 -12.45
N SER A 618 3.00 -13.73 -11.57
CA SER A 618 2.18 -14.92 -11.43
C SER A 618 0.85 -14.54 -10.79
N SER A 619 -0.26 -14.84 -11.46
CA SER A 619 -1.59 -14.84 -10.83
C SER A 619 -1.52 -15.48 -9.43
N PRO A 620 -2.24 -14.97 -8.41
CA PRO A 620 -2.20 -15.53 -7.06
C PRO A 620 -2.34 -17.05 -7.14
N ILE A 621 -1.40 -17.77 -6.53
CA ILE A 621 -1.28 -19.22 -6.69
C ILE A 621 -2.62 -19.84 -6.29
N LYS A 622 -3.26 -20.44 -7.28
CA LYS A 622 -4.61 -20.99 -7.15
C LYS A 622 -4.50 -22.46 -6.79
N SER A 623 -4.81 -22.77 -5.54
CA SER A 623 -4.99 -24.15 -5.11
C SER A 623 -6.47 -24.53 -5.30
N VAL A 624 -6.75 -25.62 -6.00
CA VAL A 624 -8.13 -26.06 -6.25
C VAL A 624 -8.37 -27.37 -5.53
N TYR A 625 -9.44 -27.40 -4.74
CA TYR A 625 -9.96 -28.61 -4.12
C TYR A 625 -11.39 -28.86 -4.64
N LEU A 626 -11.63 -30.07 -5.12
CA LEU A 626 -12.94 -30.51 -5.61
C LEU A 626 -13.42 -31.65 -4.71
N SER A 627 -14.65 -31.55 -4.23
CA SER A 627 -15.29 -32.61 -3.45
C SER A 627 -16.81 -32.61 -3.62
N SER A 628 -17.46 -33.60 -3.04
CA SER A 628 -18.91 -33.76 -3.04
C SER A 628 -19.38 -34.13 -1.63
N LEU A 629 -20.33 -33.37 -1.08
CA LEU A 629 -21.05 -33.79 0.11
C LEU A 629 -22.02 -34.91 -0.29
N THR A 630 -21.81 -36.12 0.24
CA THR A 630 -22.59 -37.33 -0.07
C THR A 630 -23.12 -38.01 1.20
N PRO A 631 -24.07 -38.95 1.11
CA PRO A 631 -24.58 -39.66 2.28
C PRO A 631 -23.53 -40.43 3.09
N ASN A 632 -22.37 -40.71 2.49
CA ASN A 632 -21.25 -41.39 3.12
C ASN A 632 -20.24 -40.43 3.78
N THR A 633 -20.47 -39.11 3.70
CA THR A 633 -19.64 -38.10 4.37
C THR A 633 -20.04 -37.93 5.85
N SER A 634 -19.14 -37.37 6.65
CA SER A 634 -19.32 -37.22 8.10
C SER A 634 -20.56 -36.37 8.43
N ILE A 635 -21.24 -36.70 9.53
CA ILE A 635 -22.50 -36.03 9.91
C ILE A 635 -22.23 -34.98 11.00
N TYR A 636 -22.62 -33.74 10.70
CA TYR A 636 -22.55 -32.57 11.56
C TYR A 636 -23.89 -32.40 12.28
N PHE A 637 -23.83 -32.02 13.55
CA PHE A 637 -25.01 -31.85 14.39
C PHE A 637 -25.02 -30.44 14.97
N GLN A 638 -26.00 -29.64 14.53
CA GLN A 638 -26.28 -28.34 15.10
C GLN A 638 -27.25 -28.50 16.28
N ASP A 639 -26.77 -28.18 17.48
CA ASP A 639 -27.56 -27.96 18.70
C ASP A 639 -28.67 -29.00 18.98
N CYS A 640 -28.31 -30.29 18.98
CA CYS A 640 -29.20 -31.41 19.35
C CYS A 640 -30.60 -31.41 18.66
N SER A 641 -30.72 -30.82 17.47
CA SER A 641 -31.88 -31.06 16.60
C SER A 641 -31.60 -32.25 15.67
N ALA A 642 -32.60 -33.09 15.44
CA ALA A 642 -32.52 -34.43 14.83
C ALA A 642 -32.19 -34.44 13.32
N PHE A 643 -31.29 -33.59 12.86
CA PHE A 643 -31.05 -33.36 11.44
C PHE A 643 -29.54 -33.30 11.16
N GLY A 644 -29.04 -34.43 10.64
CA GLY A 644 -27.64 -34.60 10.24
C GLY A 644 -27.34 -33.89 8.93
N SER A 645 -26.71 -32.73 9.00
CA SER A 645 -26.09 -32.09 7.82
C SER A 645 -24.79 -32.80 7.50
N TYR A 646 -24.51 -32.99 6.22
CA TYR A 646 -23.21 -33.53 5.79
C TYR A 646 -22.14 -32.45 5.93
N TYR A 647 -20.99 -32.83 6.48
CA TYR A 647 -19.83 -31.95 6.54
C TYR A 647 -18.56 -32.63 6.03
N GLU A 648 -17.65 -31.78 5.59
CA GLU A 648 -16.31 -32.17 5.19
C GLU A 648 -15.29 -31.33 5.95
N ALA A 649 -14.30 -31.99 6.55
CA ALA A 649 -13.20 -31.33 7.24
C ALA A 649 -11.91 -31.60 6.47
N ILE A 650 -11.24 -30.53 6.07
CA ILE A 650 -10.04 -30.55 5.23
C ILE A 650 -8.93 -29.92 6.06
N GLN A 651 -7.90 -30.69 6.36
CA GLN A 651 -6.67 -30.13 6.91
C GLN A 651 -5.94 -29.40 5.78
N THR A 652 -5.52 -28.17 6.07
CA THR A 652 -4.73 -27.35 5.17
C THR A 652 -3.30 -27.26 5.71
N ASP A 653 -2.34 -27.56 4.85
CA ASP A 653 -0.92 -27.43 5.15
C ASP A 653 -0.40 -26.14 4.49
N VAL A 654 0.01 -25.20 5.34
CA VAL A 654 0.42 -23.86 4.94
C VAL A 654 1.93 -23.77 4.99
N THR A 655 2.56 -23.54 3.85
CA THR A 655 4.03 -23.45 3.75
C THR A 655 4.56 -22.03 3.94
N ILE A 656 3.74 -21.01 3.67
CA ILE A 656 4.12 -19.59 3.78
C ILE A 656 3.06 -18.83 4.58
N THR A 657 3.49 -18.02 5.54
CA THR A 657 2.60 -17.16 6.33
C THR A 657 2.00 -16.08 5.42
N GLY A 658 0.68 -15.90 5.46
CA GLY A 658 0.03 -14.80 4.75
C GLY A 658 -1.49 -14.88 4.71
N TYR A 659 -2.09 -14.00 3.91
CA TYR A 659 -3.54 -13.99 3.71
C TYR A 659 -3.95 -15.04 2.68
N TYR A 660 -4.83 -15.93 3.08
CA TYR A 660 -5.44 -16.92 2.20
C TYR A 660 -6.94 -16.68 2.10
N THR A 661 -7.45 -16.59 0.88
CA THR A 661 -8.88 -16.45 0.58
C THR A 661 -9.41 -17.77 0.03
N PHE A 662 -10.28 -18.41 0.80
CA PHE A 662 -11.04 -19.59 0.43
C PHE A 662 -12.31 -19.14 -0.28
N GLN A 663 -12.35 -19.27 -1.59
CA GLN A 663 -13.55 -19.07 -2.40
C GLN A 663 -14.24 -20.41 -2.62
N VAL A 664 -15.42 -20.56 -2.04
CA VAL A 664 -16.24 -21.76 -2.20
C VAL A 664 -17.31 -21.49 -3.25
N ASN A 665 -17.44 -22.36 -4.24
CA ASN A 665 -18.56 -22.35 -5.20
C ASN A 665 -19.25 -23.71 -5.23
N SER A 666 -20.55 -23.69 -5.02
CA SER A 666 -21.44 -24.85 -5.02
C SER A 666 -22.81 -24.47 -5.59
N GLU A 667 -23.51 -25.45 -6.15
CA GLU A 667 -24.93 -25.31 -6.54
C GLU A 667 -25.86 -25.47 -5.32
N MET A 668 -25.35 -25.99 -4.20
CA MET A 668 -26.07 -26.12 -2.94
C MET A 668 -26.29 -24.75 -2.29
N LYS A 669 -27.53 -24.45 -1.90
CA LYS A 669 -27.88 -23.24 -1.15
C LYS A 669 -27.69 -23.47 0.35
N SER A 670 -27.40 -22.40 1.09
CA SER A 670 -27.26 -22.41 2.56
C SER A 670 -26.06 -23.22 3.05
N MET A 671 -24.90 -22.96 2.47
CA MET A 671 -23.64 -23.54 2.92
C MET A 671 -22.94 -22.66 3.96
N TYR A 672 -22.15 -23.28 4.84
CA TYR A 672 -21.25 -22.63 5.78
C TYR A 672 -19.84 -23.16 5.63
N ALA A 673 -18.88 -22.31 5.95
CA ALA A 673 -17.53 -22.74 6.23
C ALA A 673 -16.93 -22.12 7.50
N TYR A 674 -16.00 -22.86 8.09
CA TYR A 674 -15.26 -22.50 9.29
C TYR A 674 -13.77 -22.79 9.08
N ILE A 675 -12.89 -21.92 9.59
CA ILE A 675 -11.44 -22.16 9.68
C ILE A 675 -11.09 -22.29 11.16
N TYR A 676 -10.38 -23.35 11.55
CA TYR A 676 -9.96 -23.62 12.93
C TYR A 676 -8.45 -23.59 13.10
N THR A 677 -7.97 -23.00 14.22
CA THR A 677 -6.55 -22.97 14.60
C THR A 677 -6.02 -24.29 15.15
N ASN A 678 -6.89 -25.16 15.72
CA ASN A 678 -6.55 -26.49 16.26
C ASN A 678 -7.82 -27.34 16.56
N ASN A 679 -7.77 -28.64 16.25
CA ASN A 679 -8.75 -29.71 16.54
C ASN A 679 -10.24 -29.29 16.51
N PHE A 680 -10.86 -29.45 15.33
CA PHE A 680 -12.30 -29.28 15.10
C PHE A 680 -13.15 -30.15 16.05
N ASN A 681 -14.17 -29.53 16.68
CA ASN A 681 -15.23 -30.24 17.40
C ASN A 681 -16.60 -29.91 16.76
N PRO A 682 -17.26 -30.88 16.10
CA PRO A 682 -18.55 -30.66 15.41
C PRO A 682 -19.70 -30.25 16.35
N PHE A 683 -19.54 -30.42 17.67
CA PHE A 683 -20.57 -30.13 18.67
C PHE A 683 -20.28 -28.85 19.50
N LYS A 684 -19.16 -28.15 19.24
CA LYS A 684 -18.82 -26.88 19.90
C LYS A 684 -18.16 -25.91 18.91
N VAL A 685 -19.00 -25.46 17.98
CA VAL A 685 -18.61 -24.71 16.78
C VAL A 685 -17.88 -23.41 17.12
N SER A 686 -18.12 -22.79 18.28
CA SER A 686 -17.55 -21.48 18.67
C SER A 686 -16.13 -21.52 19.25
N LYS A 687 -15.58 -22.70 19.58
CA LYS A 687 -14.25 -22.81 20.19
C LYS A 687 -13.17 -22.93 19.11
N ASN A 688 -12.10 -22.13 19.21
CA ASN A 688 -10.94 -22.12 18.30
C ASN A 688 -11.26 -21.76 16.84
N VAL A 689 -12.37 -21.07 16.58
CA VAL A 689 -12.70 -20.56 15.23
C VAL A 689 -11.87 -19.33 14.93
N LEU A 690 -11.11 -19.41 13.85
CA LEU A 690 -10.32 -18.32 13.29
C LEU A 690 -11.19 -17.39 12.44
N ASN A 691 -12.05 -17.97 11.60
CA ASN A 691 -13.05 -17.23 10.82
C ASN A 691 -14.21 -18.15 10.40
N HIS A 692 -15.40 -17.59 10.15
CA HIS A 692 -16.56 -18.32 9.66
C HIS A 692 -17.47 -17.47 8.78
N THR A 693 -18.34 -18.11 8.00
CA THR A 693 -19.40 -17.44 7.24
C THR A 693 -20.67 -17.29 8.08
N GLY A 694 -21.32 -16.12 8.04
CA GLY A 694 -22.60 -15.87 8.73
C GLY A 694 -23.80 -16.61 8.11
N ASP A 695 -24.90 -16.68 8.86
CA ASP A 695 -26.15 -17.33 8.44
C ASP A 695 -26.82 -16.63 7.26
N SER A 696 -26.58 -17.16 6.05
CA SER A 696 -27.15 -16.64 4.81
C SER A 696 -27.87 -17.74 4.03
N ARG A 697 -29.18 -17.81 4.22
CA ARG A 697 -30.08 -18.84 3.65
C ARG A 697 -30.15 -18.90 2.11
N ASN A 698 -29.35 -18.10 1.39
CA ASN A 698 -29.52 -17.85 -0.05
C ASN A 698 -28.23 -17.90 -0.90
N GLN A 699 -27.06 -18.21 -0.34
CA GLN A 699 -25.81 -18.22 -1.12
C GLN A 699 -25.18 -19.62 -1.21
N GLY A 700 -24.87 -20.06 -2.44
CA GLY A 700 -24.04 -21.24 -2.72
C GLY A 700 -22.59 -20.90 -3.07
N GLN A 701 -22.27 -19.60 -3.08
CA GLN A 701 -20.93 -19.07 -3.30
C GLN A 701 -20.59 -18.08 -2.21
N PHE A 702 -19.41 -18.22 -1.61
CA PHE A 702 -18.93 -17.29 -0.59
C PHE A 702 -17.40 -17.28 -0.55
N LYS A 703 -16.85 -16.24 0.10
CA LYS A 703 -15.40 -16.08 0.32
C LYS A 703 -15.13 -15.96 1.81
N LEU A 704 -14.10 -16.68 2.27
CA LEU A 704 -13.60 -16.61 3.63
C LEU A 704 -12.10 -16.30 3.60
N THR A 705 -11.67 -15.23 4.24
CA THR A 705 -10.26 -14.81 4.25
C THR A 705 -9.70 -14.91 5.66
N ALA A 706 -8.54 -15.54 5.82
CA ALA A 706 -7.85 -15.64 7.10
C ALA A 706 -6.34 -15.46 6.91
N VAL A 707 -5.67 -14.96 7.96
CA VAL A 707 -4.21 -15.01 8.05
C VAL A 707 -3.84 -16.40 8.56
N LEU A 708 -3.06 -17.13 7.76
CA LEU A 708 -2.55 -18.45 8.14
C LEU A 708 -1.03 -18.35 8.29
N GLU A 709 -0.50 -18.98 9.33
CA GLU A 709 0.92 -19.02 9.64
C GLU A 709 1.59 -20.25 9.00
N ALA A 710 2.82 -20.09 8.53
CA ALA A 710 3.63 -21.17 7.98
C ALA A 710 3.86 -22.27 9.04
N ASN A 711 3.84 -23.52 8.59
CA ASN A 711 4.06 -24.72 9.41
C ASN A 711 3.01 -24.96 10.50
N MET A 712 1.92 -24.20 10.49
CA MET A 712 0.74 -24.46 11.32
C MET A 712 -0.30 -25.25 10.52
N LYS A 713 -1.05 -26.12 11.21
CA LYS A 713 -2.12 -26.92 10.62
C LYS A 713 -3.47 -26.28 10.93
N TYR A 714 -4.22 -25.98 9.88
CA TYR A 714 -5.58 -25.44 10.02
C TYR A 714 -6.59 -26.43 9.50
N VAL A 715 -7.76 -26.49 10.11
CA VAL A 715 -8.87 -27.32 9.64
C VAL A 715 -9.93 -26.42 9.02
N PHE A 716 -10.17 -26.57 7.73
CA PHE A 716 -11.26 -25.95 7.01
C PHE A 716 -12.45 -26.91 7.00
N VAL A 717 -13.58 -26.47 7.54
CA VAL A 717 -14.80 -27.29 7.63
C VAL A 717 -15.90 -26.66 6.80
N MET A 718 -16.55 -27.46 5.96
CA MET A 718 -17.72 -27.07 5.19
C MET A 718 -18.94 -27.89 5.58
N THR A 719 -20.10 -27.27 5.66
CA THR A 719 -21.37 -27.94 6.02
C THR A 719 -22.58 -27.20 5.45
N THR A 720 -23.77 -27.79 5.54
CA THR A 720 -25.06 -27.20 5.10
C THR A 720 -25.97 -26.85 6.27
N SER A 721 -26.82 -25.83 6.11
CA SER A 721 -27.82 -25.43 7.13
C SER A 721 -28.96 -26.42 7.33
N SER A 722 -29.12 -27.31 6.35
CA SER A 722 -30.22 -28.26 6.31
C SER A 722 -29.68 -29.67 6.11
N PRO A 723 -30.32 -30.68 6.73
CA PRO A 723 -29.93 -32.07 6.65
C PRO A 723 -30.06 -32.64 5.24
N ASN A 724 -29.30 -33.70 4.96
CA ASN A 724 -29.40 -34.52 3.74
C ASN A 724 -29.16 -33.77 2.41
N ILE A 725 -28.64 -32.54 2.43
CA ILE A 725 -28.27 -31.82 1.21
C ILE A 725 -26.94 -32.38 0.68
N THR A 726 -26.99 -32.93 -0.53
CA THR A 726 -25.82 -33.45 -1.25
C THR A 726 -25.54 -32.60 -2.48
N GLY A 727 -24.28 -32.58 -2.92
CA GLY A 727 -23.89 -31.79 -4.08
C GLY A 727 -22.39 -31.55 -4.16
N ASN A 728 -21.96 -31.05 -5.30
CA ASN A 728 -20.55 -30.80 -5.58
C ASN A 728 -20.12 -29.43 -5.04
N VAL A 729 -18.90 -29.39 -4.49
CA VAL A 729 -18.27 -28.18 -3.98
C VAL A 729 -16.91 -28.02 -4.63
N SER A 730 -16.65 -26.81 -5.12
CA SER A 730 -15.33 -26.38 -5.53
C SER A 730 -14.80 -25.34 -4.55
N ILE A 731 -13.60 -25.56 -4.05
CA ILE A 731 -12.87 -24.59 -3.23
C ILE A 731 -11.68 -24.12 -4.06
N GLN A 732 -11.58 -22.81 -4.23
CA GLN A 732 -10.43 -22.15 -4.82
C GLN A 732 -9.78 -21.34 -3.73
N VAL A 733 -8.55 -21.69 -3.38
CA VAL A 733 -7.79 -20.95 -2.37
C VAL A 733 -6.74 -20.12 -3.07
N PHE A 734 -6.81 -18.82 -2.83
CA PHE A 734 -5.87 -17.82 -3.34
C PHE A 734 -4.99 -17.39 -2.18
N GLY A 735 -3.68 -17.43 -2.35
CA GLY A 735 -2.73 -16.99 -1.34
C GLY A 735 -1.31 -16.94 -1.86
N PRO A 736 -0.34 -16.63 -0.98
CA PRO A 736 1.07 -16.49 -1.36
C PRO A 736 1.73 -17.81 -1.74
N SER A 737 1.16 -18.98 -1.40
CA SER A 737 1.70 -20.29 -1.78
C SER A 737 0.61 -21.32 -2.06
N TYR A 738 0.99 -22.46 -2.66
CA TYR A 738 0.09 -23.60 -2.76
C TYR A 738 -0.26 -24.09 -1.34
N ILE A 739 -1.55 -24.33 -1.10
CA ILE A 739 -2.00 -25.02 0.11
C ILE A 739 -2.18 -26.49 -0.24
N GLY A 740 -1.57 -27.35 0.58
CA GLY A 740 -1.87 -28.78 0.57
C GLY A 740 -3.22 -29.03 1.21
N PHE A 741 -4.08 -29.80 0.54
CA PHE A 741 -5.36 -30.24 1.10
C PHE A 741 -5.26 -31.71 1.50
N ASN A 742 -5.52 -31.98 2.77
CA ASN A 742 -5.58 -33.33 3.32
C ASN A 742 -6.98 -33.56 3.87
N LEU A 743 -7.78 -34.35 3.15
CA LEU A 743 -9.12 -34.72 3.60
C LEU A 743 -9.02 -35.51 4.92
N ILE A 744 -9.70 -35.03 5.96
CA ILE A 744 -9.86 -35.75 7.21
C ILE A 744 -10.97 -36.78 7.00
N MET A 745 -10.62 -37.91 6.38
CA MET A 745 -11.54 -39.01 6.08
C MET A 745 -12.11 -39.62 7.38
N ASN A 746 -13.44 -39.74 7.45
CA ASN A 746 -14.14 -40.66 8.35
C ASN A 746 -14.69 -41.87 7.57
N THR A 747 -14.04 -42.22 6.46
CA THR A 747 -14.51 -43.19 5.46
C THR A 747 -13.55 -44.37 5.38
N SER A 748 -13.51 -45.16 6.45
CA SER A 748 -13.12 -46.57 6.38
C SER A 748 -13.62 -47.25 7.64
N SER A 749 -14.54 -48.20 7.48
CA SER A 749 -15.08 -49.13 8.50
C SER A 749 -14.90 -48.64 9.94
N VAL A 750 -15.86 -47.87 10.45
CA VAL A 750 -15.89 -47.42 11.85
C VAL A 750 -15.60 -48.63 12.74
N VAL A 751 -14.38 -48.69 13.29
CA VAL A 751 -14.02 -49.76 14.20
C VAL A 751 -14.57 -49.35 15.55
N GLN A 752 -15.49 -50.14 16.05
CA GLN A 752 -16.19 -49.85 17.30
C GLN A 752 -15.51 -50.59 18.44
N THR A 753 -14.81 -49.85 19.30
CA THR A 753 -14.34 -50.40 20.58
C THR A 753 -15.46 -50.25 21.60
N ILE A 754 -15.81 -51.34 22.29
CA ILE A 754 -16.85 -51.36 23.32
C ILE A 754 -16.21 -51.60 24.67
N TYR A 755 -16.57 -50.78 25.65
CA TYR A 755 -16.22 -50.97 27.05
C TYR A 755 -17.48 -51.04 27.88
N ALA A 756 -17.64 -52.06 28.71
CA ALA A 756 -18.77 -52.16 29.62
C ALA A 756 -18.25 -52.33 31.04
N SER A 757 -18.87 -51.62 31.99
CA SER A 757 -18.53 -51.70 33.41
C SER A 757 -19.73 -51.26 34.26
N GLU A 758 -19.56 -51.36 35.58
CA GLU A 758 -20.56 -50.97 36.57
C GLU A 758 -19.93 -50.01 37.59
N LEU A 759 -20.56 -48.84 37.77
CA LEU A 759 -20.25 -47.98 38.90
C LEU A 759 -20.90 -48.60 40.14
N THR A 760 -20.11 -49.01 41.13
CA THR A 760 -20.59 -49.64 42.37
C THR A 760 -20.25 -48.78 43.58
N LYS A 761 -20.78 -49.12 44.76
CA LYS A 761 -20.39 -48.45 46.02
C LYS A 761 -18.90 -48.60 46.38
N LYS A 762 -18.18 -49.51 45.72
CA LYS A 762 -16.73 -49.70 45.86
C LYS A 762 -15.91 -48.87 44.88
N SER A 763 -16.54 -48.29 43.85
CA SER A 763 -15.86 -47.45 42.87
C SER A 763 -15.25 -46.22 43.54
N SER A 764 -14.15 -45.73 42.98
CA SER A 764 -13.51 -44.52 43.48
C SER A 764 -14.48 -43.34 43.44
N GLN A 765 -14.33 -42.45 44.41
CA GLN A 765 -15.20 -41.31 44.57
C GLN A 765 -14.41 -40.02 44.40
N TYR A 766 -15.01 -39.07 43.71
CA TYR A 766 -14.49 -37.71 43.57
C TYR A 766 -15.61 -36.70 43.67
N TRP A 767 -15.26 -35.45 43.92
CA TRP A 767 -16.19 -34.33 43.83
C TRP A 767 -16.26 -33.93 42.36
N ARG A 768 -17.39 -34.21 41.68
CA ARG A 768 -17.55 -33.83 40.26
C ARG A 768 -17.42 -32.33 40.10
N ASP A 769 -18.15 -31.62 40.95
CA ASP A 769 -18.24 -30.16 41.02
C ASP A 769 -18.12 -29.73 42.51
N CYS A 770 -18.42 -28.48 42.83
CA CYS A 770 -18.37 -27.92 44.19
C CYS A 770 -19.50 -28.43 45.12
N THR A 771 -20.02 -29.63 44.88
CA THR A 771 -21.10 -30.24 45.66
C THR A 771 -20.60 -30.84 46.97
N SER A 772 -21.44 -30.83 48.00
CA SER A 772 -21.15 -31.49 49.29
C SER A 772 -21.12 -33.03 49.20
N SER A 773 -21.58 -33.60 48.09
CA SER A 773 -21.69 -35.04 47.84
C SER A 773 -20.66 -35.54 46.82
N LYS A 774 -20.17 -36.77 47.03
CA LYS A 774 -19.20 -37.44 46.16
C LYS A 774 -19.94 -38.23 45.08
N SER A 775 -19.39 -38.26 43.88
CA SER A 775 -19.87 -39.12 42.80
C SER A 775 -18.91 -40.28 42.58
N TYR A 776 -19.48 -41.47 42.35
CA TYR A 776 -18.72 -42.63 41.92
C TYR A 776 -18.21 -42.40 40.50
N TYR A 777 -16.96 -42.79 40.24
CA TYR A 777 -16.38 -42.71 38.91
C TYR A 777 -15.53 -43.92 38.59
N GLU A 778 -15.29 -44.07 37.30
CA GLU A 778 -14.33 -45.00 36.75
C GLU A 778 -13.44 -44.26 35.76
N ALA A 779 -12.12 -44.45 35.86
CA ALA A 779 -11.14 -43.85 34.97
C ALA A 779 -10.57 -44.93 34.03
N ILE A 780 -10.59 -44.64 32.74
CA ILE A 780 -10.26 -45.59 31.68
C ILE A 780 -9.17 -44.93 30.84
N GLN A 781 -7.97 -45.49 30.83
CA GLN A 781 -6.93 -45.11 29.88
C GLN A 781 -7.40 -45.41 28.46
N VAL A 782 -7.24 -44.45 27.55
CA VAL A 782 -7.53 -44.58 26.14
C VAL A 782 -6.23 -44.34 25.38
N ASN A 783 -5.71 -45.37 24.72
CA ASN A 783 -4.54 -45.27 23.85
C ASN A 783 -4.98 -45.48 22.39
N ALA A 784 -4.76 -44.48 21.54
CA ALA A 784 -5.09 -44.55 20.13
C ALA A 784 -3.92 -45.09 19.31
N HIS A 785 -4.17 -46.09 18.45
CA HIS A 785 -3.17 -46.65 17.53
C HIS A 785 -3.02 -45.85 16.24
N ARG A 786 -3.95 -44.93 15.98
CA ARG A 786 -3.94 -44.04 14.83
C ARG A 786 -4.49 -42.68 15.23
N SER A 787 -3.78 -41.61 14.88
CA SER A 787 -4.28 -40.26 15.13
C SER A 787 -5.53 -40.01 14.30
N GLY A 788 -6.53 -39.36 14.89
CA GLY A 788 -7.76 -38.98 14.20
C GLY A 788 -8.92 -38.71 15.16
N LEU A 789 -10.13 -38.55 14.61
CA LEU A 789 -11.32 -38.23 15.40
C LEU A 789 -11.97 -39.50 15.95
N TYR A 790 -12.17 -39.54 17.27
CA TYR A 790 -12.86 -40.62 17.97
C TYR A 790 -14.10 -40.07 18.64
N THR A 791 -15.25 -40.70 18.38
CA THR A 791 -16.54 -40.39 18.98
C THR A 791 -16.83 -41.38 20.11
N PHE A 792 -17.06 -40.84 21.30
CA PHE A 792 -17.42 -41.59 22.51
C PHE A 792 -18.92 -41.45 22.72
N VAL A 793 -19.61 -42.56 22.94
CA VAL A 793 -21.05 -42.61 23.21
C VAL A 793 -21.29 -43.56 24.37
N SER A 794 -21.97 -43.15 25.43
CA SER A 794 -22.39 -44.09 26.46
C SER A 794 -23.78 -44.67 26.18
N LYS A 795 -24.05 -45.85 26.72
CA LYS A 795 -25.39 -46.38 26.95
C LYS A 795 -25.51 -46.76 28.41
N SER A 796 -26.53 -46.25 29.09
CA SER A 796 -26.75 -46.57 30.50
C SER A 796 -28.21 -46.38 30.90
N ASN A 797 -28.61 -47.10 31.95
CA ASN A 797 -29.90 -46.91 32.61
C ASN A 797 -29.90 -45.74 33.61
N MET A 798 -28.77 -45.04 33.76
CA MET A 798 -28.56 -43.88 34.63
C MET A 798 -28.04 -42.71 33.83
N ASN A 799 -28.21 -41.48 34.33
CA ASN A 799 -27.63 -40.29 33.69
C ASN A 799 -26.11 -40.32 33.80
N THR A 800 -25.45 -40.86 32.79
CA THR A 800 -23.99 -40.94 32.72
C THR A 800 -23.40 -39.64 32.20
N TYR A 801 -22.19 -39.34 32.65
CA TYR A 801 -21.42 -38.16 32.27
C TYR A 801 -19.98 -38.59 31.98
N GLY A 802 -19.43 -38.10 30.87
CA GLY A 802 -18.10 -38.48 30.39
C GLY A 802 -17.18 -37.27 30.25
N SER A 803 -15.93 -37.41 30.69
CA SER A 803 -14.87 -36.40 30.54
C SER A 803 -13.56 -37.08 30.13
N ILE A 804 -12.85 -36.55 29.15
CA ILE A 804 -11.54 -37.03 28.74
C ILE A 804 -10.45 -36.04 29.15
N TYR A 805 -9.34 -36.56 29.67
CA TYR A 805 -8.18 -35.82 30.17
C TYR A 805 -6.95 -36.19 29.36
N LYS A 806 -6.02 -35.24 29.21
CA LYS A 806 -4.73 -35.47 28.55
C LYS A 806 -3.67 -35.76 29.62
N ASP A 807 -2.84 -36.77 29.37
CA ASP A 807 -1.72 -37.26 30.19
C ASP A 807 -2.10 -37.94 31.53
N TYR A 808 -2.92 -37.31 32.38
CA TYR A 808 -3.36 -37.89 33.66
C TYR A 808 -4.74 -37.39 34.09
N PHE A 809 -5.39 -38.07 35.03
CA PHE A 809 -6.56 -37.56 35.76
C PHE A 809 -6.22 -37.32 37.23
N ASN A 810 -6.63 -36.18 37.79
CA ASN A 810 -6.47 -35.88 39.22
C ASN A 810 -7.84 -35.79 39.90
N PRO A 811 -8.26 -36.80 40.69
CA PRO A 811 -9.57 -36.79 41.34
C PRO A 811 -9.72 -35.69 42.41
N SER A 812 -8.62 -35.10 42.90
CA SER A 812 -8.65 -33.95 43.81
C SER A 812 -8.83 -32.60 43.10
N ASN A 813 -8.63 -32.55 41.77
CA ASN A 813 -8.87 -31.39 40.93
C ASN A 813 -9.33 -31.84 39.53
N PRO A 814 -10.58 -32.33 39.41
CA PRO A 814 -11.08 -32.90 38.16
C PRO A 814 -11.36 -31.86 37.07
N LEU A 815 -11.23 -30.57 37.36
CA LEU A 815 -11.42 -29.50 36.36
C LEU A 815 -10.09 -29.04 35.75
N GLY A 816 -8.97 -29.18 36.46
CA GLY A 816 -7.71 -28.50 36.13
C GLY A 816 -6.98 -28.95 34.85
N ASN A 817 -7.22 -30.17 34.34
CA ASN A 817 -6.57 -30.67 33.12
C ASN A 817 -7.51 -31.43 32.18
N ARG A 818 -8.80 -31.10 32.24
CA ARG A 818 -9.84 -31.72 31.40
C ARG A 818 -9.67 -31.31 29.94
N TYR A 819 -9.47 -32.29 29.05
CA TYR A 819 -9.20 -32.08 27.63
C TYR A 819 -10.49 -31.84 26.83
N SER A 820 -11.50 -32.67 27.06
CA SER A 820 -12.85 -32.50 26.52
C SER A 820 -13.85 -33.20 27.43
N HIS A 821 -15.13 -32.89 27.32
CA HIS A 821 -16.17 -33.54 28.10
C HIS A 821 -17.55 -33.36 27.45
N ASP A 822 -18.49 -34.18 27.88
CA ASP A 822 -19.90 -33.97 27.57
C ASP A 822 -20.40 -32.69 28.26
N ASN A 823 -20.98 -31.78 27.48
CA ASN A 823 -21.49 -30.50 27.97
C ASN A 823 -23.01 -30.45 28.01
N ASN A 824 -23.72 -31.45 27.47
CA ASN A 824 -25.17 -31.52 27.47
C ASN A 824 -25.58 -32.97 27.23
N SER A 825 -25.87 -33.70 28.31
CA SER A 825 -26.65 -34.92 28.23
C SER A 825 -28.04 -34.51 27.73
N CYS A 826 -28.28 -34.60 26.41
CA CYS A 826 -29.47 -34.09 25.70
C CYS A 826 -30.77 -34.80 26.14
N ASN A 827 -31.21 -34.60 27.38
CA ASN A 827 -32.34 -35.26 28.07
C ASN A 827 -32.34 -36.80 27.98
N GLN A 828 -31.21 -37.39 27.57
CA GLN A 828 -30.99 -38.83 27.47
C GLN A 828 -29.99 -39.26 28.53
N LYS A 829 -30.11 -40.49 29.03
CA LYS A 829 -29.24 -41.10 30.06
C LYS A 829 -27.78 -41.34 29.59
N GLU A 830 -27.41 -40.74 28.47
CA GLU A 830 -26.23 -41.06 27.67
C GLU A 830 -25.41 -39.80 27.40
N PHE A 831 -24.08 -39.91 27.48
CA PHE A 831 -23.15 -38.87 27.07
C PHE A 831 -22.60 -39.16 25.68
N ARG A 832 -22.37 -38.11 24.89
CA ARG A 832 -21.74 -38.23 23.58
C ARG A 832 -20.82 -37.05 23.29
N PHE A 833 -19.56 -37.33 22.92
CA PHE A 833 -18.64 -36.30 22.45
C PHE A 833 -17.61 -36.86 21.46
N THR A 834 -17.03 -36.01 20.61
CA THR A 834 -15.96 -36.37 19.67
C THR A 834 -14.70 -35.61 19.98
N VAL A 835 -13.55 -36.28 19.92
CA VAL A 835 -12.25 -35.71 20.26
C VAL A 835 -11.17 -36.26 19.32
N ALA A 836 -10.20 -35.40 18.96
CA ALA A 836 -9.02 -35.82 18.23
C ALA A 836 -8.04 -36.48 19.19
N LEU A 837 -7.72 -37.75 18.94
CA LEU A 837 -6.67 -38.47 19.68
C LEU A 837 -5.42 -38.51 18.81
N GLU A 838 -4.27 -38.35 19.44
CA GLU A 838 -2.95 -38.46 18.82
C GLU A 838 -2.26 -39.76 19.28
N ILE A 839 -1.45 -40.36 18.40
CA ILE A 839 -0.56 -41.45 18.78
C ILE A 839 0.45 -40.99 19.83
N SER A 840 0.90 -41.90 20.69
CA SER A 840 1.91 -41.66 21.72
C SER A 840 1.51 -40.70 22.84
N ILE A 841 0.24 -40.28 22.90
CA ILE A 841 -0.33 -39.52 24.02
C ILE A 841 -1.27 -40.41 24.83
N ILE A 842 -1.17 -40.33 26.16
CA ILE A 842 -2.07 -41.04 27.07
C ILE A 842 -3.29 -40.15 27.32
N TYR A 843 -4.49 -40.69 27.09
CA TYR A 843 -5.74 -40.03 27.46
C TYR A 843 -6.45 -40.81 28.56
N ILE A 844 -7.12 -40.11 29.49
CA ILE A 844 -7.91 -40.75 30.55
C ILE A 844 -9.37 -40.34 30.38
N LEU A 845 -10.24 -41.30 30.07
CA LEU A 845 -11.69 -41.12 30.06
C LEU A 845 -12.25 -41.42 31.45
N VAL A 846 -12.90 -40.43 32.07
CA VAL A 846 -13.61 -40.56 33.34
C VAL A 846 -15.10 -40.63 33.08
N VAL A 847 -15.74 -41.69 33.55
CA VAL A 847 -17.19 -41.88 33.51
C VAL A 847 -17.79 -41.81 34.90
N THR A 848 -18.89 -41.09 35.06
CA THR A 848 -19.56 -40.85 36.35
C THR A 848 -21.07 -40.57 36.15
N THR A 849 -21.85 -40.32 37.21
CA THR A 849 -23.33 -40.17 37.17
C THR A 849 -23.84 -38.79 37.59
N PHE A 850 -24.65 -38.10 36.80
CA PHE A 850 -25.10 -36.72 37.08
C PHE A 850 -25.59 -36.49 38.53
N THR A 851 -26.27 -37.46 39.12
CA THR A 851 -26.64 -37.49 40.55
C THR A 851 -25.58 -38.18 41.42
N SER A 852 -25.29 -37.60 42.59
CA SER A 852 -24.45 -38.23 43.60
C SER A 852 -25.08 -39.52 44.14
N ASP A 853 -24.24 -40.43 44.64
CA ASP A 853 -24.63 -41.75 45.17
C ASP A 853 -25.35 -42.71 44.19
N THR A 854 -25.33 -42.42 42.89
CA THR A 854 -25.93 -43.28 41.87
C THR A 854 -24.93 -44.33 41.36
N VAL A 855 -25.37 -45.58 41.28
CA VAL A 855 -24.59 -46.77 40.90
C VAL A 855 -25.37 -47.61 39.90
N GLY A 856 -24.66 -48.28 38.99
CA GLY A 856 -25.26 -49.11 37.95
C GLY A 856 -24.38 -49.26 36.71
N GLU A 857 -24.90 -49.99 35.73
CA GLU A 857 -24.15 -50.38 34.54
C GLU A 857 -24.09 -49.28 33.48
N PHE A 858 -22.97 -49.22 32.78
CA PHE A 858 -22.79 -48.40 31.59
C PHE A 858 -21.94 -49.13 30.55
N SER A 859 -22.18 -48.80 29.28
CA SER A 859 -21.33 -49.19 28.16
C SER A 859 -20.87 -47.94 27.43
N ILE A 860 -19.64 -47.95 26.91
CA ILE A 860 -19.06 -46.90 26.08
C ILE A 860 -18.75 -47.51 24.73
N PHE A 861 -19.24 -46.84 23.69
CA PHE A 861 -18.96 -47.14 22.30
C PHE A 861 -18.04 -46.06 21.77
N ILE A 862 -16.83 -46.46 21.39
CA ILE A 862 -15.83 -45.57 20.81
C ILE A 862 -15.73 -45.91 19.33
N SER A 863 -16.03 -44.93 18.50
CA SER A 863 -16.05 -45.03 17.04
C SER A 863 -14.96 -44.14 16.48
N GLY A 864 -14.05 -44.68 15.68
CA GLY A 864 -12.96 -43.89 15.11
C GLY A 864 -12.22 -44.60 13.98
N PRO A 865 -11.10 -44.02 13.51
CA PRO A 865 -10.33 -44.53 12.36
C PRO A 865 -9.53 -45.81 12.65
N ASN A 866 -9.49 -46.27 13.91
CA ASN A 866 -8.92 -47.54 14.36
C ASN A 866 -9.52 -47.94 15.73
N ASN A 867 -9.23 -49.13 16.24
CA ASN A 867 -9.48 -49.50 17.63
C ASN A 867 -8.64 -48.64 18.59
N VAL A 868 -9.13 -48.48 19.81
CA VAL A 868 -8.37 -47.93 20.93
C VAL A 868 -8.15 -49.00 21.99
N ASP A 869 -7.00 -48.97 22.66
CA ASP A 869 -6.78 -49.81 23.83
C ASP A 869 -7.37 -49.13 25.05
N LEU A 870 -8.24 -49.85 25.76
CA LEU A 870 -8.90 -49.38 26.96
C LEU A 870 -8.39 -50.14 28.19
N LYS A 871 -7.93 -49.39 29.19
CA LYS A 871 -7.44 -49.97 30.45
C LYS A 871 -8.02 -49.21 31.64
N ASN A 872 -8.79 -49.91 32.48
CA ASN A 872 -9.24 -49.33 33.75
C ASN A 872 -8.02 -48.96 34.62
N ILE A 873 -8.00 -47.73 35.11
CA ILE A 873 -7.01 -47.24 36.06
C ILE A 873 -7.71 -46.94 37.39
N ASN A 874 -7.27 -47.63 38.44
CA ASN A 874 -7.67 -47.30 39.80
C ASN A 874 -6.85 -46.12 40.32
N TYR A 875 -7.55 -45.01 40.54
CA TYR A 875 -7.02 -43.87 41.30
C TYR A 875 -7.46 -43.98 42.77
N PRO A 876 -6.59 -43.60 43.73
CA PRO A 876 -6.95 -43.62 45.15
C PRO A 876 -8.14 -42.70 45.43
N PRO A 877 -9.05 -43.08 46.34
CA PRO A 877 -10.16 -42.23 46.75
C PRO A 877 -9.63 -40.96 47.43
N VAL A 878 -10.28 -39.83 47.18
CA VAL A 878 -9.84 -38.56 47.77
C VAL A 878 -10.12 -38.57 49.28
N THR A 879 -9.06 -38.67 50.08
CA THR A 879 -9.11 -38.81 51.54
C THR A 879 -9.07 -37.49 52.31
N GLN A 880 -8.72 -36.38 51.64
CA GLN A 880 -8.71 -35.05 52.26
C GLN A 880 -9.85 -34.19 51.72
N LYS A 881 -10.77 -33.81 52.62
CA LYS A 881 -11.62 -32.64 52.41
C LYS A 881 -10.67 -31.42 52.34
N PRO A 882 -10.81 -30.49 51.39
CA PRO A 882 -10.14 -29.19 51.49
C PRO A 882 -10.52 -28.55 52.84
N PRO A 883 -9.63 -27.77 53.49
CA PRO A 883 -9.85 -27.32 54.86
C PRO A 883 -11.16 -26.52 54.95
N ALA A 884 -12.05 -26.91 55.86
CA ALA A 884 -13.39 -26.36 56.01
C ALA A 884 -13.46 -25.08 56.86
N LEU A 885 -12.32 -24.54 57.29
CA LEU A 885 -12.24 -23.32 58.10
C LEU A 885 -11.65 -22.21 57.26
N PHE A 886 -12.51 -21.55 56.47
CA PHE A 886 -12.21 -20.23 55.91
C PHE A 886 -11.91 -19.28 57.08
N GLN A 887 -10.68 -18.78 57.16
CA GLN A 887 -10.29 -17.76 58.14
C GLN A 887 -10.87 -16.40 57.73
N GLN A 888 -10.67 -15.36 58.54
CA GLN A 888 -11.08 -13.98 58.24
C GLN A 888 -10.73 -13.57 56.80
N PRO A 889 -11.53 -12.69 56.16
CA PRO A 889 -11.35 -12.33 54.75
C PRO A 889 -9.91 -11.86 54.49
N ASN A 890 -9.26 -12.53 53.54
CA ASN A 890 -7.87 -12.29 53.16
C ASN A 890 -7.76 -11.16 52.12
N TYR A 891 -8.88 -10.83 51.49
CA TYR A 891 -9.05 -9.68 50.60
C TYR A 891 -10.50 -9.23 50.63
N SER A 892 -10.74 -7.92 50.67
CA SER A 892 -12.09 -7.35 50.56
C SER A 892 -12.03 -6.15 49.63
N SER A 893 -13.01 -6.02 48.74
CA SER A 893 -13.10 -4.93 47.78
C SER A 893 -14.56 -4.71 47.35
N GLU A 894 -14.77 -3.71 46.49
CA GLU A 894 -16.05 -3.34 45.93
C GLU A 894 -15.95 -3.23 44.41
N LEU A 895 -16.86 -3.88 43.70
CA LEU A 895 -17.08 -3.62 42.28
C LEU A 895 -17.97 -2.38 42.15
N THR A 896 -17.46 -1.33 41.53
CA THR A 896 -18.15 -0.05 41.34
C THR A 896 -18.33 0.23 39.85
N THR A 897 -19.07 1.28 39.49
CA THR A 897 -19.18 1.74 38.08
C THR A 897 -17.84 2.17 37.48
N ASN A 898 -16.84 2.44 38.32
CA ASN A 898 -15.47 2.78 37.92
C ASN A 898 -14.56 1.55 37.82
N SER A 899 -15.06 0.36 38.19
CA SER A 899 -14.32 -0.89 37.99
C SER A 899 -14.17 -1.16 36.49
N GLN A 900 -13.07 -1.83 36.13
CA GLN A 900 -12.80 -2.15 34.73
C GLN A 900 -13.88 -3.08 34.18
N THR A 901 -14.14 -3.00 32.88
CA THR A 901 -15.12 -3.87 32.23
C THR A 901 -14.46 -4.76 31.20
N TYR A 902 -14.99 -5.98 31.08
CA TYR A 902 -14.64 -6.91 30.01
C TYR A 902 -15.91 -7.60 29.54
N SER A 903 -15.87 -8.18 28.34
CA SER A 903 -16.97 -8.98 27.82
C SER A 903 -16.65 -10.46 27.94
N ARG A 904 -17.55 -11.20 28.59
CA ARG A 904 -17.47 -12.66 28.76
C ARG A 904 -18.38 -13.41 27.77
N ASP A 905 -19.16 -12.69 26.97
CA ASP A 905 -20.20 -13.23 26.10
C ASP A 905 -20.10 -12.70 24.67
N CYS A 906 -20.67 -13.42 23.70
CA CYS A 906 -20.66 -13.03 22.29
C CYS A 906 -21.45 -11.73 22.00
N GLN A 907 -22.10 -11.14 23.02
CA GLN A 907 -22.91 -9.93 22.91
C GLN A 907 -22.19 -8.64 23.38
N LYS A 908 -20.90 -8.71 23.74
CA LYS A 908 -20.12 -7.53 24.20
C LYS A 908 -20.70 -6.87 25.46
N SER A 909 -21.20 -7.65 26.41
CA SER A 909 -21.76 -7.12 27.66
C SER A 909 -20.68 -6.57 28.60
N ASN A 910 -20.96 -5.47 29.30
CA ASN A 910 -20.03 -4.81 30.21
C ASN A 910 -20.07 -5.43 31.63
N TYR A 911 -19.17 -6.36 31.92
CA TYR A 911 -19.02 -6.94 33.25
C TYR A 911 -17.95 -6.21 34.04
N TYR A 912 -18.32 -5.58 35.17
CA TYR A 912 -17.35 -5.01 36.09
C TYR A 912 -16.49 -6.12 36.69
N TYR A 913 -15.18 -5.97 36.66
CA TYR A 913 -14.25 -6.96 37.22
C TYR A 913 -13.14 -6.32 38.02
N GLU A 914 -12.50 -7.15 38.82
CA GLU A 914 -11.30 -6.83 39.56
C GLU A 914 -10.29 -7.98 39.46
N THR A 915 -9.05 -7.62 39.14
CA THR A 915 -7.91 -8.53 39.10
C THR A 915 -7.16 -8.52 40.43
N ILE A 916 -6.90 -9.71 40.96
CA ILE A 916 -6.28 -9.94 42.26
C ILE A 916 -5.09 -10.87 42.03
N ARG A 917 -3.87 -10.41 42.34
CA ARG A 917 -2.67 -11.23 42.23
C ARG A 917 -2.58 -12.17 43.42
N MET A 918 -2.34 -13.43 43.10
CA MET A 918 -2.25 -14.54 44.03
C MET A 918 -0.78 -14.91 44.28
N ASN A 919 -0.26 -14.55 45.45
CA ASN A 919 1.13 -14.85 45.84
C ASN A 919 1.20 -16.14 46.66
N VAL A 920 1.62 -17.21 46.01
CA VAL A 920 1.68 -18.58 46.55
C VAL A 920 3.02 -18.82 47.23
N MET A 921 3.00 -19.03 48.55
CA MET A 921 4.20 -19.19 49.37
C MET A 921 4.68 -20.64 49.51
N LYS A 922 3.80 -21.61 49.24
CA LYS A 922 4.14 -23.04 49.26
C LYS A 922 3.34 -23.79 48.20
N ASN A 923 3.94 -24.80 47.56
CA ASN A 923 3.21 -25.67 46.65
C ASN A 923 2.11 -26.40 47.43
N GLY A 924 0.87 -26.34 46.95
CA GLY A 924 -0.23 -27.03 47.60
C GLY A 924 -1.61 -26.61 47.10
N TYR A 925 -2.63 -27.23 47.69
CA TYR A 925 -4.02 -26.95 47.39
C TYR A 925 -4.54 -25.79 48.24
N TYR A 926 -5.16 -24.82 47.56
CA TYR A 926 -5.79 -23.66 48.16
C TYR A 926 -7.28 -23.64 47.81
N GLY A 927 -8.14 -23.51 48.81
CA GLY A 927 -9.56 -23.23 48.61
C GLY A 927 -9.78 -21.73 48.55
N LEU A 928 -10.56 -21.27 47.58
CA LEU A 928 -11.01 -19.89 47.46
C LEU A 928 -12.53 -19.86 47.47
N LYS A 929 -13.10 -18.98 48.28
CA LYS A 929 -14.54 -18.72 48.33
C LYS A 929 -14.77 -17.22 48.37
N SER A 930 -15.65 -16.68 47.54
CA SER A 930 -16.15 -15.32 47.77
C SER A 930 -17.21 -15.31 48.88
N ALA A 931 -17.34 -14.16 49.54
CA ALA A 931 -18.46 -13.84 50.42
C ALA A 931 -18.93 -12.43 50.05
N SER A 932 -20.14 -12.35 49.48
CA SER A 932 -20.68 -11.14 48.87
C SER A 932 -22.18 -10.99 49.08
N SER A 933 -22.67 -9.74 49.05
CA SER A 933 -24.10 -9.45 48.99
C SER A 933 -24.68 -9.60 47.57
N ILE A 934 -23.82 -9.70 46.54
CA ILE A 934 -24.14 -9.81 45.11
C ILE A 934 -23.67 -11.15 44.53
N ASN A 935 -24.19 -11.53 43.37
CA ASN A 935 -23.80 -12.75 42.66
C ASN A 935 -22.43 -12.60 42.01
N THR A 936 -21.39 -13.05 42.71
CA THR A 936 -20.00 -13.04 42.26
C THR A 936 -19.62 -14.29 41.47
N PHE A 937 -18.63 -14.11 40.60
CA PHE A 937 -18.08 -15.12 39.70
C PHE A 937 -16.56 -14.96 39.67
N GLY A 938 -15.80 -16.05 39.62
CA GLY A 938 -14.35 -16.01 39.78
C GLY A 938 -13.59 -16.92 38.83
N ASP A 939 -12.52 -16.41 38.21
CA ASP A 939 -11.64 -17.14 37.29
C ASP A 939 -10.17 -16.98 37.71
N ILE A 940 -9.38 -18.06 37.65
CA ILE A 940 -7.93 -18.01 37.85
C ILE A 940 -7.22 -18.14 36.50
N TYR A 941 -6.28 -17.24 36.25
CA TYR A 941 -5.39 -17.22 35.11
C TYR A 941 -3.96 -17.52 35.56
N LYS A 942 -3.21 -18.23 34.72
CA LYS A 942 -1.76 -18.41 34.90
C LYS A 942 -1.05 -17.26 34.18
N ASP A 943 -0.03 -16.68 34.80
CA ASP A 943 0.76 -15.56 34.26
C ASP A 943 0.04 -14.19 34.21
N ASP A 944 -0.96 -13.97 33.35
CA ASP A 944 -1.70 -12.70 33.25
C ASP A 944 -3.16 -12.88 32.78
N PHE A 945 -4.02 -11.88 33.01
CA PHE A 945 -5.41 -11.83 32.51
C PHE A 945 -5.55 -10.83 31.35
N ASN A 946 -6.12 -11.28 30.23
CA ASN A 946 -6.41 -10.43 29.08
C ASN A 946 -7.93 -10.16 28.99
N PRO A 947 -8.41 -8.94 29.28
CA PRO A 947 -9.84 -8.63 29.21
C PRO A 947 -10.41 -8.62 27.78
N MET A 948 -9.55 -8.59 26.74
CA MET A 948 -9.97 -8.68 25.33
C MET A 948 -10.09 -10.13 24.83
N ASP A 949 -9.38 -11.06 25.48
CA ASP A 949 -9.53 -12.51 25.29
C ASP A 949 -9.54 -13.20 26.66
N PRO A 950 -10.70 -13.23 27.35
CA PRO A 950 -10.81 -13.78 28.69
C PRO A 950 -10.66 -15.31 28.74
N PHE A 951 -10.34 -15.96 27.62
CA PHE A 951 -10.03 -17.38 27.58
C PHE A 951 -8.51 -17.64 27.45
N GLU A 952 -7.73 -16.61 27.11
CA GLU A 952 -6.28 -16.67 27.10
C GLU A 952 -5.75 -16.87 28.52
N ASN A 953 -4.81 -17.81 28.70
CA ASN A 953 -4.17 -18.13 29.99
C ASN A 953 -5.11 -18.59 31.12
N LEU A 954 -6.38 -18.82 30.81
CA LEU A 954 -7.39 -19.28 31.76
C LEU A 954 -7.01 -20.67 32.30
N LEU A 955 -6.79 -20.74 33.60
CA LEU A 955 -6.37 -21.96 34.29
C LEU A 955 -7.56 -22.67 34.96
N ILE A 956 -8.42 -21.91 35.64
CA ILE A 956 -9.61 -22.41 36.32
C ILE A 956 -10.72 -21.39 36.10
N GLN A 957 -11.91 -21.86 35.74
CA GLN A 957 -13.09 -21.02 35.59
C GLN A 957 -14.21 -21.56 36.47
N ASP A 958 -14.93 -20.66 37.14
CA ASP A 958 -16.14 -21.02 37.86
C ASP A 958 -17.23 -21.36 36.83
N TYR A 959 -17.63 -22.63 36.71
CA TYR A 959 -18.61 -23.02 35.70
C TYR A 959 -20.06 -23.05 36.20
N GLN A 960 -20.30 -22.85 37.49
CA GLN A 960 -21.64 -22.71 38.10
C GLN A 960 -21.45 -22.59 39.62
N SER A 961 -21.57 -21.37 40.15
CA SER A 961 -21.66 -21.18 41.60
C SER A 961 -22.89 -21.93 42.11
N CYS A 962 -22.63 -23.00 42.86
CA CYS A 962 -23.62 -23.84 43.49
C CYS A 962 -24.44 -22.97 44.45
N ALA A 963 -25.63 -22.56 44.03
CA ALA A 963 -26.68 -21.96 44.85
C ALA A 963 -26.19 -21.13 46.05
N ASP A 964 -25.88 -19.84 45.79
CA ASP A 964 -25.91 -18.70 46.73
C ASP A 964 -24.72 -17.79 46.50
N LYS A 965 -24.90 -16.73 45.69
CA LYS A 965 -24.12 -15.47 45.60
C LYS A 965 -22.58 -15.51 45.44
N ASP A 966 -21.94 -16.64 45.66
CA ASP A 966 -20.52 -16.76 45.93
C ASP A 966 -19.92 -17.87 45.06
N PHE A 967 -18.78 -17.60 44.42
CA PHE A 967 -17.99 -18.64 43.78
C PHE A 967 -17.17 -19.40 44.82
N THR A 968 -16.93 -20.69 44.58
CA THR A 968 -16.02 -21.49 45.40
C THR A 968 -15.30 -22.49 44.52
N PHE A 969 -13.97 -22.56 44.60
CA PHE A 969 -13.18 -23.59 43.90
C PHE A 969 -11.87 -23.89 44.63
N ILE A 970 -11.24 -25.02 44.27
CA ILE A 970 -9.96 -25.47 44.81
C ILE A 970 -8.93 -25.41 43.69
N ALA A 971 -7.80 -24.75 43.94
CA ALA A 971 -6.70 -24.63 43.00
C ALA A 971 -5.44 -25.30 43.57
N ASN A 972 -4.75 -26.11 42.75
CA ASN A 972 -3.40 -26.56 43.07
C ASN A 972 -2.41 -25.51 42.54
N LEU A 973 -1.75 -24.81 43.45
CA LEU A 973 -0.92 -23.66 43.11
C LEU A 973 0.53 -23.92 43.49
N HIS A 974 1.44 -23.40 42.66
CA HIS A 974 2.87 -23.60 42.78
C HIS A 974 3.60 -22.28 43.06
N THR A 975 4.59 -22.33 43.96
CA THR A 975 5.51 -21.22 44.26
C THR A 975 6.27 -20.78 43.02
N GLY A 976 6.49 -19.47 42.87
CA GLY A 976 7.21 -18.91 41.73
C GLY A 976 6.38 -18.81 40.44
N THR A 977 5.19 -19.39 40.40
CA THR A 977 4.24 -19.20 39.29
C THR A 977 3.35 -17.99 39.59
N LYS A 978 3.10 -17.15 38.59
CA LYS A 978 2.19 -16.01 38.70
C LYS A 978 0.76 -16.51 38.47
N TYR A 979 -0.16 -16.15 39.35
CA TYR A 979 -1.58 -16.41 39.18
C TYR A 979 -2.38 -15.13 39.41
N ILE A 980 -3.39 -14.90 38.57
CA ILE A 980 -4.32 -13.78 38.67
C ILE A 980 -5.72 -14.34 38.88
N LEU A 981 -6.37 -13.96 39.97
CA LEU A 981 -7.79 -14.19 40.22
C LEU A 981 -8.58 -12.99 39.69
N VAL A 982 -9.48 -13.22 38.75
CA VAL A 982 -10.45 -12.23 38.27
C VAL A 982 -11.76 -12.47 38.99
N VAL A 983 -12.27 -11.46 39.68
CA VAL A 983 -13.59 -11.48 40.31
C VAL A 983 -14.52 -10.54 39.56
N THR A 984 -15.69 -11.04 39.18
CA THR A 984 -16.72 -10.28 38.47
C THR A 984 -18.12 -10.71 38.92
N THR A 985 -19.17 -10.28 38.22
CA THR A 985 -20.57 -10.61 38.52
C THR A 985 -21.15 -11.58 37.48
N LEU A 986 -22.19 -12.32 37.87
CA LEU A 986 -22.92 -13.19 36.93
C LEU A 986 -23.67 -12.40 35.84
N SER A 987 -24.11 -11.17 36.14
CA SER A 987 -24.84 -10.29 35.24
C SER A 987 -24.07 -8.97 35.02
N PRO A 988 -24.11 -8.39 33.81
CA PRO A 988 -23.38 -7.16 33.49
C PRO A 988 -23.93 -5.96 34.27
N ASN A 989 -23.11 -4.93 34.44
CA ASN A 989 -23.44 -3.67 35.11
C ASN A 989 -23.89 -3.79 36.59
N ILE A 990 -23.53 -4.85 37.31
CA ILE A 990 -23.84 -5.02 38.74
C ILE A 990 -22.66 -4.57 39.61
N THR A 991 -22.92 -3.69 40.58
CA THR A 991 -21.95 -3.21 41.57
C THR A 991 -22.23 -3.80 42.95
N GLY A 992 -21.21 -3.94 43.80
CA GLY A 992 -21.36 -4.37 45.18
C GLY A 992 -20.09 -4.94 45.81
N ASN A 993 -20.17 -5.16 47.11
CA ASN A 993 -19.03 -5.57 47.94
C ASN A 993 -18.80 -7.07 47.86
N PHE A 994 -17.54 -7.48 47.79
CA PHE A 994 -17.14 -8.88 47.92
C PHE A 994 -15.90 -9.02 48.79
N SER A 995 -15.76 -10.18 49.39
CA SER A 995 -14.55 -10.57 50.11
C SER A 995 -14.13 -11.97 49.68
N ILE A 996 -12.83 -12.25 49.70
CA ILE A 996 -12.26 -13.54 49.35
C ILE A 996 -11.71 -14.20 50.60
N LEU A 997 -12.29 -15.36 50.89
CA LEU A 997 -11.90 -16.26 51.96
C LEU A 997 -10.99 -17.34 51.37
N THR A 998 -9.86 -17.60 52.00
CA THR A 998 -8.90 -18.61 51.53
C THR A 998 -8.63 -19.69 52.57
N THR A 999 -8.46 -20.94 52.15
CA THR A 999 -8.02 -22.06 53.00
C THR A 999 -6.86 -22.80 52.37
N GLY A 1000 -5.98 -23.42 53.16
CA GLY A 1000 -4.83 -24.18 52.65
C GLY A 1000 -3.61 -24.16 53.56
N ILE A 1001 -2.54 -24.80 53.13
CA ILE A 1001 -1.28 -24.90 53.89
C ILE A 1001 -0.58 -23.53 53.88
N ASN A 1002 -0.64 -22.80 55.01
CA ASN A 1002 -0.08 -21.45 55.22
C ASN A 1002 -0.48 -20.45 54.13
N THR A 1003 -1.64 -19.82 54.34
CA THR A 1003 -2.49 -19.08 53.40
C THR A 1003 -1.78 -18.14 52.40
N ILE A 1004 -2.36 -18.10 51.20
CA ILE A 1004 -1.95 -17.28 50.05
C ILE A 1004 -2.11 -15.78 50.34
N ILE A 1005 -1.21 -14.91 49.83
CA ILE A 1005 -1.39 -13.46 49.95
C ILE A 1005 -2.09 -12.95 48.69
N LEU A 1006 -3.24 -12.28 48.87
CA LEU A 1006 -4.03 -11.69 47.79
C LEU A 1006 -3.79 -10.18 47.76
N ASN A 1007 -3.32 -9.66 46.63
CA ASN A 1007 -3.10 -8.23 46.45
C ASN A 1007 -3.90 -7.72 45.27
N ARG A 1008 -4.49 -6.52 45.39
CA ARG A 1008 -5.12 -5.84 44.26
C ARG A 1008 -4.09 -5.75 43.13
N TYR A 1009 -4.44 -6.27 41.97
CA TYR A 1009 -3.58 -6.23 40.80
C TYR A 1009 -4.16 -5.23 39.81
N GLY A 1010 -3.89 -3.95 40.05
CA GLY A 1010 -4.29 -2.88 39.14
C GLY A 1010 -3.32 -2.77 37.97
N LYS A 1011 -3.40 -3.68 36.99
CA LYS A 1011 -3.04 -3.26 35.63
C LYS A 1011 -4.24 -2.49 35.14
N TYR A 1012 -4.19 -1.17 35.25
CA TYR A 1012 -5.16 -0.32 34.58
C TYR A 1012 -5.00 -0.55 33.08
N PHE A 1013 -5.76 -1.48 32.50
CA PHE A 1013 -6.24 -1.32 31.13
C PHE A 1013 -7.03 -0.02 31.11
N ILE A 1014 -6.34 1.08 30.81
CA ILE A 1014 -6.98 2.37 30.63
C ILE A 1014 -7.77 2.24 29.33
N LEU A 1015 -9.00 1.74 29.46
CA LEU A 1015 -10.07 1.97 28.51
C LEU A 1015 -10.35 3.47 28.54
N PHE A 1016 -9.64 4.23 27.72
CA PHE A 1016 -10.17 5.51 27.28
C PHE A 1016 -11.30 5.19 26.30
N VAL A 1017 -12.47 4.88 26.87
CA VAL A 1017 -13.74 5.25 26.26
C VAL A 1017 -13.82 6.76 26.40
N ASN A 1018 -13.84 7.50 25.29
CA ASN A 1018 -14.53 8.78 25.27
C ASN A 1018 -14.90 9.16 23.84
N HIS A 1019 -16.22 9.27 23.67
CA HIS A 1019 -17.00 10.27 22.93
C HIS A 1019 -16.45 10.89 21.65
#